data_AF-A0A3C0DPG9-F1
#
_entry.id   AF-A0A3C0DPG9-F1
#
_cell.length_a   1.000
_cell.length_b   1.000
_cell.length_c   1.000
_cell.angle_alpha   90.00
_cell.angle_beta   90.00
_cell.angle_gamma   90.00
#
_symmetry.space_group_name_H-M   'P 1'
#
loop_
_entity.id
_entity.type
_entity.pdbx_description
1 polymer ?
#
loop_
_entity_poly.entity_id
_entity_poly.type
_entity_poly.pdbx_seq_one_letter_code
_entity_poly.pdbx_strand_id
1 'polypeptide(L)'
;MNKQIARVCQILGYWRLIDPLILNKNGGFCMKRLKRTVRGTALPLLMLCLILLGAGCSKKQYTLTIAVEGEGTTLPKPGQHNYEQDTFVQLQTISDKYSVFDHWAGRDADSVTTDNKIFMHSDKSITAVFTTLNHPLNININPVMSGHVQVDLVTDAGKIGFPHGQTARLTAIPNQAGTYFVKWSGDLSGPDNPVELLITSDKNITAHFAKAALEVTAGPGVIRAGQAFNVTMTVKAGERPIPNITINLTENKSQPFQGTKTAQTDANGVAVFENLMFYEGNYNLTFSSTNLTSIKKGFTVDVAGAGAPTDPYLIHNLYGLEFIGEHLDACFRIAKDIDASATAATSYNGGKGWLPLGQKSTASFKGQIDGNHKTISNLYIYRPDEEYVGFIGLITTAVQIKNLNLADVDITGYNRVGGLVGEVKDVPTFLADYCSVTGAIKGSIFAGGMFGRLSGTVSNCHTDTTTVAIIINDDSFNLGGFAGSAAGATITHCYAIGSVTGNNKFGGLLGSATDSSINQCYALGDVIRLPRNALNTAIGGFVGYLAYGCQIADCYSRGDVEGREDLGGFCGYLVQSIIERCYSTGSVPVPFADRGGFVGYRSTSVEAVITDCYYDSETSQCSDTGKGEPMTTAEMQNADNYSGWGFGMIWDISPAINDGYPYLRNTPQ
;
A
#
# COMPACT_ATOMS: atom_id res chain seq x y z
N MET A 1 -62.12 74.29 -52.92
CA MET A 1 -63.15 75.17 -52.32
C MET A 1 -62.44 75.92 -51.21
N ASN A 2 -62.08 77.20 -51.31
CA ASN A 2 -62.27 78.24 -52.32
C ASN A 2 -60.88 78.73 -52.74
N LYS A 3 -60.51 78.70 -54.03
CA LYS A 3 -60.89 79.69 -55.06
C LYS A 3 -60.61 81.11 -54.61
N GLN A 4 -59.76 81.78 -55.40
CA GLN A 4 -59.26 83.15 -55.29
C GLN A 4 -58.11 83.24 -54.27
N ILE A 5 -56.84 83.13 -54.68
CA ILE A 5 -56.20 84.14 -55.53
C ILE A 5 -55.63 83.48 -56.80
N ALA A 6 -56.49 83.48 -57.82
CA ALA A 6 -56.12 83.50 -59.22
C ALA A 6 -56.11 84.98 -59.64
N ARG A 7 -54.92 85.50 -59.93
CA ARG A 7 -54.56 86.77 -60.59
C ARG A 7 -53.10 86.93 -60.20
N VAL A 8 -52.14 86.44 -60.97
CA VAL A 8 -51.59 87.17 -62.11
C VAL A 8 -50.68 86.20 -62.88
N CYS A 9 -50.74 86.27 -64.22
CA CYS A 9 -49.87 85.62 -65.22
C CYS A 9 -50.16 84.17 -65.66
N GLN A 10 -51.37 83.94 -66.19
CA GLN A 10 -51.55 83.10 -67.39
C GLN A 10 -51.84 84.01 -68.59
N ILE A 11 -50.82 84.29 -69.40
CA ILE A 11 -50.94 84.70 -70.80
C ILE A 11 -49.97 83.79 -71.56
N LEU A 12 -50.49 83.06 -72.55
CA LEU A 12 -49.84 82.05 -73.41
C LEU A 12 -49.61 80.71 -72.68
N GLY A 13 -50.59 79.80 -72.56
CA GLY A 13 -51.32 79.19 -73.66
C GLY A 13 -50.47 78.10 -74.32
N TYR A 14 -50.54 76.85 -73.84
CA TYR A 14 -50.51 75.62 -74.66
C TYR A 14 -50.95 74.40 -73.83
N TRP A 15 -51.60 73.47 -74.52
CA TRP A 15 -52.51 72.43 -74.04
C TRP A 15 -51.83 71.09 -73.66
N ARG A 16 -52.47 70.43 -72.67
CA ARG A 16 -52.83 69.00 -72.49
C ARG A 16 -51.82 67.82 -72.64
N LEU A 17 -52.05 66.85 -71.72
CA LEU A 17 -51.92 65.37 -71.72
C LEU A 17 -50.87 64.88 -70.70
N ILE A 18 -51.23 64.56 -69.45
CA ILE A 18 -51.71 63.26 -68.90
C ILE A 18 -50.85 62.05 -69.30
N ASP A 19 -49.99 61.62 -68.35
CA ASP A 19 -49.66 60.27 -67.80
C ASP A 19 -49.64 59.00 -68.71
N PRO A 20 -49.06 57.86 -68.26
CA PRO A 20 -47.70 57.62 -67.77
C PRO A 20 -47.06 56.34 -68.40
N LEU A 21 -45.81 56.07 -68.03
CA LEU A 21 -45.24 54.72 -67.77
C LEU A 21 -44.97 53.74 -68.95
N ILE A 22 -43.71 53.25 -69.00
CA ILE A 22 -43.28 51.82 -69.01
C ILE A 22 -42.02 51.61 -69.87
N LEU A 23 -40.97 51.11 -69.20
CA LEU A 23 -39.78 50.51 -69.79
C LEU A 23 -40.13 49.23 -70.56
N ASN A 24 -39.36 48.90 -71.61
CA ASN A 24 -39.23 47.49 -71.98
C ASN A 24 -37.81 47.06 -72.42
N LYS A 25 -37.64 45.75 -72.24
CA LYS A 25 -36.52 44.83 -72.41
C LYS A 25 -35.86 44.91 -73.79
N ASN A 26 -34.58 45.31 -73.80
CA ASN A 26 -33.49 44.91 -74.71
C ASN A 26 -32.43 46.02 -74.76
N GLY A 27 -31.42 45.94 -73.89
CA GLY A 27 -30.40 46.97 -73.69
C GLY A 27 -29.85 47.62 -74.99
N GLY A 28 -29.67 48.94 -74.94
CA GLY A 28 -29.00 49.69 -76.01
C GLY A 28 -29.35 51.16 -76.05
N PHE A 29 -28.36 52.00 -75.76
CA PHE A 29 -28.31 53.46 -75.84
C PHE A 29 -28.85 54.05 -77.16
N CYS A 30 -29.09 55.37 -77.21
CA CYS A 30 -28.17 56.31 -77.89
C CYS A 30 -28.86 57.62 -78.34
N MET A 31 -28.07 58.69 -78.25
CA MET A 31 -28.34 60.06 -78.72
C MET A 31 -28.62 60.16 -80.23
N LYS A 32 -29.50 61.10 -80.59
CA LYS A 32 -29.41 61.95 -81.80
C LYS A 32 -29.86 63.35 -81.40
N ARG A 33 -28.96 64.31 -81.14
CA ARG A 33 -28.27 65.21 -82.10
C ARG A 33 -29.17 65.87 -83.16
N LEU A 34 -29.23 67.20 -83.00
CA LEU A 34 -29.11 68.27 -84.01
C LEU A 34 -30.12 68.34 -85.16
N LYS A 35 -30.73 69.52 -85.32
CA LYS A 35 -30.27 70.60 -86.23
C LYS A 35 -31.14 71.85 -85.97
N ARG A 36 -30.54 73.00 -85.63
CA ARG A 36 -30.06 74.11 -86.52
C ARG A 36 -31.27 74.85 -87.14
N THR A 37 -31.37 76.20 -87.18
CA THR A 37 -30.36 77.21 -87.52
C THR A 37 -31.02 78.61 -87.34
N VAL A 38 -30.37 79.62 -86.72
CA VAL A 38 -29.79 80.85 -87.34
C VAL A 38 -30.74 82.07 -87.33
N ARG A 39 -30.37 83.35 -87.03
CA ARG A 39 -29.15 84.21 -87.05
C ARG A 39 -29.49 85.47 -86.20
N GLY A 40 -28.64 86.33 -85.65
CA GLY A 40 -27.19 86.58 -85.69
C GLY A 40 -26.76 87.47 -84.49
N THR A 41 -25.55 87.28 -83.93
CA THR A 41 -24.28 88.05 -84.16
C THR A 41 -24.35 89.52 -83.66
N ALA A 42 -23.48 90.05 -82.79
CA ALA A 42 -22.11 89.67 -82.42
C ALA A 42 -21.69 90.30 -81.06
N LEU A 43 -20.75 89.62 -80.38
CA LEU A 43 -19.80 90.14 -79.36
C LEU A 43 -18.94 91.30 -79.94
N PRO A 44 -18.19 92.15 -79.17
CA PRO A 44 -17.45 91.79 -77.94
C PRO A 44 -17.27 92.90 -76.85
N LEU A 45 -16.53 92.51 -75.80
CA LEU A 45 -15.83 93.28 -74.74
C LEU A 45 -15.67 94.80 -74.88
N LEU A 46 -16.01 95.55 -73.83
CA LEU A 46 -15.10 96.35 -72.96
C LEU A 46 -16.00 97.10 -71.96
N MET A 47 -16.06 96.67 -70.70
CA MET A 47 -15.31 97.27 -69.60
C MET A 47 -15.37 98.82 -69.55
N LEU A 48 -15.97 99.27 -68.45
CA LEU A 48 -15.61 100.45 -67.66
C LEU A 48 -16.43 101.75 -67.85
N CYS A 49 -17.15 102.05 -66.75
CA CYS A 49 -17.55 103.36 -66.23
C CYS A 49 -18.66 104.14 -66.95
N LEU A 50 -19.86 104.12 -66.37
CA LEU A 50 -20.29 105.09 -65.33
C LEU A 50 -21.67 104.61 -64.83
N ILE A 51 -21.77 104.01 -63.64
CA ILE A 51 -21.85 104.65 -62.31
C ILE A 51 -23.24 105.27 -62.03
N LEU A 52 -23.82 104.79 -60.91
CA LEU A 52 -24.99 105.28 -60.14
C LEU A 52 -26.38 104.80 -60.55
N LEU A 53 -26.86 103.74 -59.87
CA LEU A 53 -27.90 103.83 -58.84
C LEU A 53 -28.23 102.43 -58.28
N GLY A 54 -28.18 102.27 -56.96
CA GLY A 54 -28.84 101.17 -56.24
C GLY A 54 -27.96 100.28 -55.38
N ALA A 55 -27.31 100.86 -54.36
CA ALA A 55 -26.75 100.10 -53.25
C ALA A 55 -27.84 99.37 -52.44
N GLY A 56 -27.51 98.19 -51.94
CA GLY A 56 -28.01 97.71 -50.64
C GLY A 56 -29.02 96.56 -50.67
N CYS A 57 -28.52 95.33 -50.52
CA CYS A 57 -28.83 94.55 -49.31
C CYS A 57 -27.81 93.40 -49.19
N SER A 58 -26.74 93.59 -48.40
CA SER A 58 -26.02 92.45 -47.84
C SER A 58 -26.94 91.85 -46.79
N LYS A 59 -27.56 90.69 -47.08
CA LYS A 59 -28.31 89.97 -46.04
C LYS A 59 -27.40 89.73 -44.86
N LYS A 60 -27.84 90.10 -43.67
CA LYS A 60 -27.08 89.88 -42.43
C LYS A 60 -26.86 88.36 -42.30
N GLN A 61 -25.60 87.96 -42.16
CA GLN A 61 -25.23 86.56 -41.98
C GLN A 61 -24.78 86.34 -40.54
N TYR A 62 -25.01 85.13 -40.05
CA TYR A 62 -24.54 84.69 -38.76
C TYR A 62 -23.67 83.44 -38.92
N THR A 63 -22.65 83.33 -38.07
CA THR A 63 -21.67 82.25 -38.08
C THR A 63 -22.15 81.12 -37.18
N LEU A 64 -22.25 79.91 -37.72
CA LEU A 64 -22.37 78.68 -36.95
C LEU A 64 -20.97 78.05 -36.83
N THR A 65 -20.43 78.02 -35.61
CA THR A 65 -19.20 77.28 -35.30
C THR A 65 -19.58 75.90 -34.80
N ILE A 66 -19.15 74.86 -35.52
CA ILE A 66 -19.36 73.46 -35.15
C ILE A 66 -18.02 72.87 -34.73
N ALA A 67 -17.92 72.41 -33.48
CA ALA A 67 -16.80 71.59 -33.02
C ALA A 67 -17.24 70.13 -32.86
N VAL A 68 -16.27 69.23 -32.76
CA VAL A 68 -16.50 67.84 -32.38
C VAL A 68 -15.62 67.51 -31.20
N GLU A 69 -16.21 66.84 -30.23
CA GLU A 69 -15.51 66.25 -29.10
C GLU A 69 -15.78 64.73 -29.13
N GLY A 70 -14.73 63.91 -29.03
CA GLY A 70 -14.80 62.47 -29.26
C GLY A 70 -14.58 62.06 -30.72
N GLU A 71 -14.77 60.77 -31.02
CA GLU A 71 -14.48 60.17 -32.34
C GLU A 71 -15.76 60.09 -33.19
N GLY A 72 -15.92 61.04 -34.11
CA GLY A 72 -17.07 61.16 -35.01
C GLY A 72 -16.95 62.43 -35.86
N THR A 73 -17.95 62.71 -36.68
CA THR A 73 -18.02 63.97 -37.43
C THR A 73 -19.46 64.44 -37.59
N THR A 74 -19.64 65.68 -37.98
CA THR A 74 -20.94 66.27 -38.32
C THR A 74 -21.03 66.58 -39.81
N LEU A 75 -22.25 66.81 -40.28
CA LEU A 75 -22.56 67.52 -41.52
C LEU A 75 -23.51 68.68 -41.17
N PRO A 76 -23.16 69.95 -41.44
CA PRO A 76 -21.90 70.44 -42.02
C PRO A 76 -20.67 70.03 -41.20
N LYS A 77 -19.53 69.83 -41.88
CA LYS A 77 -18.29 69.37 -41.24
C LYS A 77 -17.85 70.32 -40.13
N PRO A 78 -17.10 69.87 -39.11
CA PRO A 78 -16.59 70.75 -38.06
C PRO A 78 -15.83 71.96 -38.64
N GLY A 79 -16.04 73.14 -38.07
CA GLY A 79 -15.54 74.42 -38.55
C GLY A 79 -16.59 75.53 -38.48
N GLN A 80 -16.24 76.70 -39.01
CA GLN A 80 -17.13 77.86 -39.09
C GLN A 80 -17.84 77.93 -40.43
N HIS A 81 -19.16 78.15 -40.39
CA HIS A 81 -20.01 78.24 -41.59
C HIS A 81 -20.95 79.43 -41.46
N ASN A 82 -21.09 80.22 -42.53
CA ASN A 82 -21.96 81.39 -42.53
C ASN A 82 -23.31 81.08 -43.17
N TYR A 83 -24.38 81.46 -42.49
CA TYR A 83 -25.75 81.27 -42.95
C TYR A 83 -26.50 82.60 -42.97
N GLU A 84 -27.44 82.74 -43.90
CA GLU A 84 -28.33 83.90 -43.92
C GLU A 84 -29.18 83.95 -42.65
N GLN A 85 -29.42 85.16 -42.13
CA GLN A 85 -30.29 85.38 -40.98
C GLN A 85 -31.68 84.74 -41.19
N ASP A 86 -32.22 84.19 -40.09
CA ASP A 86 -33.57 83.59 -40.00
C ASP A 86 -33.74 82.32 -40.86
N THR A 87 -32.65 81.58 -41.06
CA THR A 87 -32.68 80.25 -41.71
C THR A 87 -32.49 79.11 -40.71
N PHE A 88 -33.03 77.93 -41.04
CA PHE A 88 -32.74 76.69 -40.30
C PHE A 88 -31.63 75.91 -41.00
N VAL A 89 -30.61 75.51 -40.24
CA VAL A 89 -29.52 74.65 -40.70
C VAL A 89 -29.79 73.22 -40.23
N GLN A 90 -29.82 72.27 -41.16
CA GLN A 90 -29.92 70.84 -40.83
C GLN A 90 -28.55 70.31 -40.41
N LEU A 91 -28.50 69.66 -39.26
CA LEU A 91 -27.33 68.98 -38.73
C LEU A 91 -27.53 67.48 -38.86
N GLN A 92 -26.44 66.77 -39.18
CA GLN A 92 -26.36 65.32 -39.12
C GLN A 92 -25.08 64.93 -38.38
N THR A 93 -25.13 63.85 -37.63
CA THR A 93 -23.98 63.29 -36.93
C THR A 93 -23.63 61.95 -37.57
N ILE A 94 -22.35 61.70 -37.75
CA ILE A 94 -21.81 60.45 -38.30
C ILE A 94 -20.80 59.97 -37.28
N SER A 95 -21.15 58.94 -36.53
CA SER A 95 -20.27 58.35 -35.53
C SER A 95 -19.17 57.53 -36.20
N ASP A 96 -17.97 57.53 -35.61
CA ASP A 96 -16.92 56.58 -35.98
C ASP A 96 -17.28 55.15 -35.52
N LYS A 97 -16.57 54.14 -36.03
CA LYS A 97 -16.81 52.70 -35.79
C LYS A 97 -16.91 52.31 -34.30
N TYR A 98 -16.33 53.10 -33.40
CA TYR A 98 -16.24 52.81 -31.96
C TYR A 98 -16.92 53.83 -31.05
N SER A 99 -17.76 54.71 -31.60
CA SER A 99 -18.44 55.76 -30.85
C SER A 99 -19.91 55.87 -31.24
N VAL A 100 -20.68 56.53 -30.39
CA VAL A 100 -22.06 56.94 -30.68
C VAL A 100 -22.20 58.44 -30.44
N PHE A 101 -23.07 59.10 -31.21
CA PHE A 101 -23.43 60.48 -30.93
C PHE A 101 -24.22 60.53 -29.63
N ASP A 102 -23.75 61.33 -28.67
CA ASP A 102 -24.34 61.43 -27.34
C ASP A 102 -25.31 62.63 -27.27
N HIS A 103 -24.77 63.85 -27.45
CA HIS A 103 -25.56 65.07 -27.46
C HIS A 103 -24.83 66.23 -28.17
N TRP A 104 -25.56 67.31 -28.42
CA TRP A 104 -24.96 68.59 -28.78
C TRP A 104 -24.64 69.37 -27.50
N ALA A 105 -23.40 69.84 -27.37
CA ALA A 105 -22.91 70.68 -26.27
C ALA A 105 -22.48 72.07 -26.80
N GLY A 106 -21.98 72.91 -25.90
CA GLY A 106 -21.57 74.28 -26.22
C GLY A 106 -22.64 75.33 -25.93
N ARG A 107 -22.28 76.60 -26.13
CA ARG A 107 -23.08 77.77 -25.70
C ARG A 107 -24.51 77.75 -26.24
N ASP A 108 -24.71 77.24 -27.45
CA ASP A 108 -25.99 77.26 -28.15
C ASP A 108 -26.57 75.85 -28.36
N ALA A 109 -26.14 74.86 -27.58
CA ALA A 109 -26.62 73.47 -27.64
C ALA A 109 -28.16 73.37 -27.56
N ASP A 110 -28.76 74.07 -26.61
CA ASP A 110 -30.21 74.07 -26.37
C ASP A 110 -31.00 74.70 -27.54
N SER A 111 -30.32 75.39 -28.46
CA SER A 111 -30.93 75.93 -29.68
C SER A 111 -31.03 74.90 -30.81
N VAL A 112 -30.46 73.70 -30.64
CA VAL A 112 -30.62 72.59 -31.58
C VAL A 112 -31.95 71.89 -31.29
N THR A 113 -32.83 71.87 -32.28
CA THR A 113 -34.14 71.21 -32.16
C THR A 113 -33.99 69.68 -32.16
N THR A 114 -35.04 68.99 -31.71
CA THR A 114 -35.11 67.51 -31.73
C THR A 114 -34.98 66.90 -33.13
N ASP A 115 -35.27 67.67 -34.19
CA ASP A 115 -35.08 67.28 -35.59
C ASP A 115 -33.65 67.58 -36.09
N ASN A 116 -32.71 67.85 -35.18
CA ASN A 116 -31.34 68.27 -35.45
C ASN A 116 -31.26 69.49 -36.39
N LYS A 117 -32.03 70.54 -36.10
CA LYS A 117 -31.93 71.82 -36.81
C LYS A 117 -31.56 72.94 -35.87
N ILE A 118 -30.80 73.92 -36.34
CA ILE A 118 -30.51 75.14 -35.56
C ILE A 118 -30.96 76.38 -36.32
N PHE A 119 -31.65 77.30 -35.65
CA PHE A 119 -32.17 78.53 -36.24
C PHE A 119 -31.17 79.68 -36.09
N MET A 120 -30.78 80.29 -37.21
CA MET A 120 -29.69 81.26 -37.30
C MET A 120 -30.18 82.71 -37.19
N HIS A 121 -30.57 83.15 -35.99
CA HIS A 121 -30.93 84.55 -35.69
C HIS A 121 -29.79 85.34 -35.01
N SER A 122 -28.69 84.68 -34.67
CA SER A 122 -27.45 85.22 -34.07
C SER A 122 -26.28 84.29 -34.40
N ASP A 123 -25.04 84.69 -34.13
CA ASP A 123 -23.91 83.75 -34.18
C ASP A 123 -24.15 82.62 -33.16
N LYS A 124 -23.90 81.38 -33.59
CA LYS A 124 -24.16 80.16 -32.82
C LYS A 124 -22.91 79.31 -32.69
N SER A 125 -22.71 78.66 -31.55
CA SER A 125 -21.61 77.71 -31.34
C SER A 125 -22.13 76.43 -30.69
N ILE A 126 -21.91 75.31 -31.38
CA ILE A 126 -22.30 73.98 -30.91
C ILE A 126 -21.13 73.00 -31.08
N THR A 127 -21.10 71.98 -30.24
CA THR A 127 -20.13 70.89 -30.27
C THR A 127 -20.90 69.59 -30.36
N ALA A 128 -20.68 68.75 -31.37
CA ALA A 128 -21.19 67.39 -31.32
C ALA A 128 -20.29 66.56 -30.40
N VAL A 129 -20.85 66.03 -29.32
CA VAL A 129 -20.14 65.17 -28.38
C VAL A 129 -20.44 63.72 -28.76
N PHE A 130 -19.38 62.96 -29.03
CA PHE A 130 -19.42 61.53 -29.27
C PHE A 130 -18.79 60.80 -28.09
N THR A 131 -19.45 59.76 -27.61
CA THR A 131 -18.97 58.94 -26.51
C THR A 131 -18.58 57.55 -27.01
N THR A 132 -17.53 56.97 -26.42
CA THR A 132 -17.05 55.63 -26.75
C THR A 132 -18.14 54.59 -26.47
N LEU A 133 -18.40 53.70 -27.42
CA LEU A 133 -19.30 52.56 -27.23
C LEU A 133 -18.62 51.50 -26.35
N ASN A 134 -19.03 51.41 -25.08
CA ASN A 134 -18.49 50.47 -24.09
C ASN A 134 -19.49 49.36 -23.78
N HIS A 135 -19.02 48.12 -23.71
CA HIS A 135 -19.82 46.98 -23.25
C HIS A 135 -19.30 46.46 -21.89
N PRO A 136 -20.18 46.18 -20.91
CA PRO A 136 -19.78 45.53 -19.68
C PRO A 136 -19.25 44.11 -19.93
N LEU A 137 -18.15 43.76 -19.26
CA LEU A 137 -17.64 42.41 -19.13
C LEU A 137 -17.86 41.93 -17.70
N ASN A 138 -18.91 41.12 -17.49
CA ASN A 138 -19.26 40.55 -16.20
C ASN A 138 -18.52 39.21 -16.03
N ILE A 139 -17.65 39.14 -15.01
CA ILE A 139 -16.86 37.95 -14.70
C ILE A 139 -17.33 37.34 -13.39
N ASN A 140 -17.82 36.10 -13.48
CA ASN A 140 -18.22 35.31 -12.33
C ASN A 140 -17.17 34.23 -12.02
N ILE A 141 -16.99 33.91 -10.74
CA ILE A 141 -16.11 32.84 -10.27
C ILE A 141 -16.96 31.76 -9.61
N ASN A 142 -16.83 30.51 -10.06
CA ASN A 142 -17.56 29.38 -9.50
C ASN A 142 -16.61 28.23 -9.11
N PRO A 143 -16.59 27.79 -7.84
CA PRO A 143 -17.23 28.39 -6.67
C PRO A 143 -16.68 29.77 -6.34
N VAL A 144 -17.45 30.61 -5.65
CA VAL A 144 -17.00 31.95 -5.22
C VAL A 144 -15.68 31.85 -4.45
N MET A 145 -14.75 32.78 -4.70
CA MET A 145 -13.40 32.86 -4.11
C MET A 145 -12.40 31.74 -4.47
N SER A 146 -12.77 30.75 -5.29
CA SER A 146 -11.87 29.64 -5.69
C SER A 146 -10.69 30.05 -6.59
N GLY A 147 -10.82 31.20 -7.26
CA GLY A 147 -9.82 31.77 -8.14
C GLY A 147 -10.13 33.23 -8.45
N HIS A 148 -9.37 33.80 -9.37
CA HIS A 148 -9.64 35.09 -9.98
C HIS A 148 -9.32 35.03 -11.48
N VAL A 149 -9.79 36.03 -12.24
CA VAL A 149 -9.46 36.16 -13.66
C VAL A 149 -8.64 37.42 -13.84
N GLN A 150 -7.41 37.26 -14.31
CA GLN A 150 -6.62 38.38 -14.81
C GLN A 150 -7.07 38.71 -16.23
N VAL A 151 -7.31 40.00 -16.48
CA VAL A 151 -7.74 40.51 -17.79
C VAL A 151 -6.65 41.39 -18.35
N ASP A 152 -6.02 40.92 -19.44
CA ASP A 152 -5.07 41.71 -20.22
C ASP A 152 -5.77 42.21 -21.48
N LEU A 153 -5.77 43.52 -21.72
CA LEU A 153 -6.29 44.05 -22.98
C LEU A 153 -5.26 43.82 -24.09
N VAL A 154 -5.64 43.07 -25.13
CA VAL A 154 -4.85 42.99 -26.36
C VAL A 154 -5.10 44.30 -27.11
N THR A 155 -4.33 45.33 -26.78
CA THR A 155 -4.46 46.68 -27.34
C THR A 155 -3.52 46.88 -28.52
N ASP A 156 -4.04 47.52 -29.57
CA ASP A 156 -3.30 48.64 -30.17
C ASP A 156 -3.43 49.83 -29.19
N ALA A 157 -2.30 50.44 -28.85
CA ALA A 157 -2.04 51.27 -27.67
C ALA A 157 -3.16 52.23 -27.16
N GLY A 158 -3.42 52.20 -25.84
CA GLY A 158 -3.62 53.42 -25.06
C GLY A 158 -5.03 53.85 -24.59
N LYS A 159 -6.07 53.02 -24.62
CA LYS A 159 -7.42 53.40 -24.15
C LYS A 159 -7.87 52.62 -22.89
N ILE A 160 -8.51 53.33 -21.95
CA ILE A 160 -9.06 52.79 -20.68
C ILE A 160 -10.55 52.46 -20.91
N GLY A 161 -10.95 51.21 -20.65
CA GLY A 161 -12.30 50.66 -20.91
C GLY A 161 -12.25 49.46 -21.88
N PHE A 162 -13.37 48.74 -22.07
CA PHE A 162 -13.53 47.71 -23.12
C PHE A 162 -14.34 48.28 -24.30
N PRO A 163 -13.75 49.14 -25.16
CA PRO A 163 -14.43 49.64 -26.34
C PRO A 163 -14.88 48.49 -27.24
N HIS A 164 -16.07 48.65 -27.83
CA HIS A 164 -16.64 47.72 -28.78
C HIS A 164 -15.62 47.29 -29.87
N GLY A 165 -15.45 45.99 -30.07
CA GLY A 165 -14.52 45.40 -31.05
C GLY A 165 -13.11 45.09 -30.51
N GLN A 166 -12.82 45.32 -29.22
CA GLN A 166 -11.54 44.95 -28.60
C GLN A 166 -11.50 43.46 -28.21
N THR A 167 -10.29 42.87 -28.24
CA THR A 167 -10.04 41.51 -27.74
C THR A 167 -9.42 41.55 -26.34
N ALA A 168 -10.06 40.90 -25.38
CA ALA A 168 -9.55 40.71 -24.03
C ALA A 168 -8.91 39.32 -23.91
N ARG A 169 -7.67 39.24 -23.43
CA ARG A 169 -7.02 37.97 -23.05
C ARG A 169 -7.29 37.70 -21.58
N LEU A 170 -7.98 36.62 -21.30
CA LEU A 170 -8.47 36.24 -19.98
C LEU A 170 -7.64 35.06 -19.47
N THR A 171 -7.04 35.23 -18.29
CA THR A 171 -6.26 34.19 -17.61
C THR A 171 -6.92 33.86 -16.29
N ALA A 172 -7.50 32.67 -16.17
CA ALA A 172 -8.04 32.16 -14.92
C ALA A 172 -6.92 31.62 -14.03
N ILE A 173 -6.78 32.16 -12.81
CA ILE A 173 -5.72 31.84 -11.86
C ILE A 173 -6.36 31.32 -10.56
N PRO A 174 -6.03 30.10 -10.10
CA PRO A 174 -6.55 29.56 -8.84
C PRO A 174 -5.94 30.28 -7.63
N ASN A 175 -6.73 30.46 -6.57
CA ASN A 175 -6.29 31.18 -5.37
C ASN A 175 -5.62 30.28 -4.32
N GLN A 176 -5.77 28.96 -4.43
CA GLN A 176 -5.28 27.99 -3.45
C GLN A 176 -4.58 26.83 -4.15
N ALA A 177 -3.51 26.32 -3.54
CA ALA A 177 -2.84 25.12 -3.99
C ALA A 177 -3.80 23.92 -4.00
N GLY A 178 -3.69 23.05 -5.01
CA GLY A 178 -4.61 21.93 -5.22
C GLY A 178 -5.94 22.31 -5.90
N THR A 179 -6.18 23.59 -6.20
CA THR A 179 -7.33 24.05 -7.00
C THR A 179 -6.89 24.37 -8.42
N TYR A 180 -7.72 24.00 -9.40
CA TYR A 180 -7.42 24.16 -10.82
C TYR A 180 -8.57 24.81 -11.57
N PHE A 181 -8.26 25.62 -12.58
CA PHE A 181 -9.23 26.06 -13.56
C PHE A 181 -9.73 24.86 -14.37
N VAL A 182 -11.04 24.72 -14.52
CA VAL A 182 -11.69 23.59 -15.20
C VAL A 182 -12.13 23.99 -16.60
N LYS A 183 -12.99 25.02 -16.70
CA LYS A 183 -13.56 25.49 -17.96
C LYS A 183 -14.17 26.87 -17.83
N TRP A 184 -14.35 27.52 -18.97
CA TRP A 184 -15.21 28.69 -19.11
C TRP A 184 -16.66 28.28 -19.40
N SER A 185 -17.62 29.12 -19.01
CA SER A 185 -19.02 29.06 -19.47
C SER A 185 -19.61 30.45 -19.65
N GLY A 186 -20.82 30.53 -20.23
CA GLY A 186 -21.48 31.79 -20.55
C GLY A 186 -21.16 32.16 -22.00
N ASP A 187 -20.65 33.37 -22.22
CA ASP A 187 -20.19 33.82 -23.54
C ASP A 187 -18.82 33.26 -23.96
N LEU A 188 -18.24 32.38 -23.15
CA LEU A 188 -17.08 31.54 -23.45
C LEU A 188 -17.41 30.08 -23.17
N SER A 189 -16.63 29.17 -23.76
CA SER A 189 -16.74 27.74 -23.47
C SER A 189 -15.38 27.05 -23.61
N GLY A 190 -15.26 25.89 -22.98
CA GLY A 190 -14.08 25.04 -23.11
C GLY A 190 -12.97 25.33 -22.09
N PRO A 191 -11.88 24.55 -22.13
CA PRO A 191 -10.84 24.52 -21.11
C PRO A 191 -9.65 25.44 -21.38
N ASP A 192 -9.63 26.14 -22.51
CA ASP A 192 -8.49 26.96 -22.94
C ASP A 192 -8.23 28.08 -21.93
N ASN A 193 -6.97 28.20 -21.49
CA ASN A 193 -6.54 29.18 -20.51
C ASN A 193 -5.04 29.46 -20.68
N PRO A 194 -4.63 30.67 -21.07
CA PRO A 194 -5.47 31.85 -21.33
C PRO A 194 -6.37 31.71 -22.57
N VAL A 195 -7.46 32.48 -22.62
CA VAL A 195 -8.40 32.53 -23.76
C VAL A 195 -8.63 33.97 -24.21
N GLU A 196 -8.85 34.17 -25.50
CA GLU A 196 -9.16 35.49 -26.07
C GLU A 196 -10.66 35.63 -26.32
N LEU A 197 -11.23 36.78 -25.93
CA LEU A 197 -12.65 37.11 -26.07
C LEU A 197 -12.82 38.45 -26.77
N LEU A 198 -13.55 38.45 -27.90
CA LEU A 198 -13.92 39.67 -28.62
C LEU A 198 -15.17 40.33 -28.00
N ILE A 199 -15.04 41.60 -27.62
CA ILE A 199 -16.09 42.39 -26.95
C ILE A 199 -16.91 43.17 -27.98
N THR A 200 -17.88 42.54 -28.63
CA THR A 200 -18.83 43.21 -29.56
C THR A 200 -20.21 43.47 -28.96
N SER A 201 -20.42 43.07 -27.71
CA SER A 201 -21.67 43.18 -26.96
C SER A 201 -21.34 43.04 -25.49
N ASP A 202 -22.33 43.27 -24.62
CA ASP A 202 -22.27 42.90 -23.21
C ASP A 202 -21.89 41.41 -23.10
N LYS A 203 -20.92 41.09 -22.23
CA LYS A 203 -20.40 39.73 -22.04
C LYS A 203 -20.58 39.28 -20.59
N ASN A 204 -21.03 38.05 -20.42
CA ASN A 204 -21.17 37.35 -19.15
C ASN A 204 -20.40 36.05 -19.22
N ILE A 205 -19.30 35.96 -18.48
CA ILE A 205 -18.46 34.77 -18.42
C ILE A 205 -18.38 34.25 -16.99
N THR A 206 -18.19 32.94 -16.87
CA THR A 206 -17.91 32.28 -15.59
C THR A 206 -16.67 31.43 -15.72
N ALA A 207 -15.68 31.68 -14.85
CA ALA A 207 -14.54 30.79 -14.67
C ALA A 207 -14.91 29.71 -13.64
N HIS A 208 -14.89 28.44 -14.06
CA HIS A 208 -15.12 27.32 -13.16
C HIS A 208 -13.80 26.78 -12.65
N PHE A 209 -13.67 26.64 -11.33
CA PHE A 209 -12.55 26.00 -10.67
C PHE A 209 -13.03 24.80 -9.86
N ALA A 210 -12.14 23.83 -9.66
CA ALA A 210 -12.40 22.73 -8.76
C ALA A 210 -11.12 22.33 -8.03
N LYS A 211 -11.28 21.79 -6.82
CA LYS A 211 -10.18 21.11 -6.14
C LYS A 211 -9.90 19.79 -6.85
N ALA A 212 -8.64 19.51 -7.08
CA ALA A 212 -8.24 18.20 -7.56
C ALA A 212 -8.49 17.15 -6.47
N ALA A 213 -9.00 16.00 -6.87
CA ALA A 213 -9.20 14.84 -6.02
C ALA A 213 -8.47 13.64 -6.62
N LEU A 214 -7.94 12.81 -5.72
CA LEU A 214 -7.48 11.47 -6.05
C LEU A 214 -8.70 10.55 -6.18
N GLU A 215 -8.67 9.59 -7.10
CA GLU A 215 -9.68 8.53 -7.23
C GLU A 215 -9.00 7.21 -7.60
N VAL A 216 -9.45 6.10 -7.01
CA VAL A 216 -9.00 4.75 -7.40
C VAL A 216 -9.96 4.22 -8.46
N THR A 217 -9.47 3.91 -9.65
CA THR A 217 -10.32 3.58 -10.82
C THR A 217 -10.32 2.10 -11.17
N ALA A 218 -9.26 1.37 -10.86
CA ALA A 218 -9.20 -0.08 -11.06
C ALA A 218 -8.25 -0.75 -10.07
N GLY A 219 -8.63 -1.95 -9.64
CA GLY A 219 -7.85 -2.85 -8.81
C GLY A 219 -8.38 -4.29 -8.92
N PRO A 220 -7.61 -5.29 -8.49
CA PRO A 220 -8.02 -6.70 -8.53
C PRO A 220 -9.19 -6.97 -7.58
N GLY A 221 -10.03 -7.96 -7.90
CA GLY A 221 -11.14 -8.39 -7.05
C GLY A 221 -10.71 -9.25 -5.86
N VAL A 222 -9.94 -10.31 -6.14
CA VAL A 222 -9.32 -11.19 -5.14
C VAL A 222 -7.80 -11.12 -5.32
N ILE A 223 -7.06 -10.97 -4.23
CA ILE A 223 -5.60 -10.89 -4.24
C ILE A 223 -5.06 -12.08 -3.47
N ARG A 224 -4.21 -12.88 -4.11
CA ARG A 224 -3.48 -13.97 -3.45
C ARG A 224 -2.04 -13.57 -3.19
N ALA A 225 -1.46 -14.10 -2.12
CA ALA A 225 -0.07 -13.86 -1.75
C ALA A 225 0.86 -14.14 -2.94
N GLY A 226 1.81 -13.24 -3.20
CA GLY A 226 2.76 -13.38 -4.31
C GLY A 226 2.18 -13.06 -5.71
N GLN A 227 0.87 -12.82 -5.85
CA GLN A 227 0.28 -12.39 -7.12
C GLN A 227 0.54 -10.90 -7.35
N ALA A 228 1.21 -10.56 -8.45
CA ALA A 228 1.41 -9.18 -8.87
C ALA A 228 0.14 -8.61 -9.52
N PHE A 229 -0.19 -7.36 -9.21
CA PHE A 229 -1.28 -6.61 -9.84
C PHE A 229 -0.94 -5.13 -9.98
N ASN A 230 -1.75 -4.44 -10.81
CA ASN A 230 -1.62 -3.01 -11.00
C ASN A 230 -2.79 -2.28 -10.37
N VAL A 231 -2.53 -1.08 -9.84
CA VAL A 231 -3.57 -0.16 -9.36
C VAL A 231 -3.52 1.10 -10.20
N THR A 232 -4.68 1.48 -10.75
CA THR A 232 -4.81 2.71 -11.52
C THR A 232 -5.50 3.77 -10.68
N MET A 233 -4.88 4.94 -10.62
CA MET A 233 -5.43 6.13 -9.99
C MET A 233 -5.67 7.22 -11.01
N THR A 234 -6.67 8.06 -10.76
CA THR A 234 -6.89 9.29 -11.51
C THR A 234 -6.85 10.50 -10.60
N VAL A 235 -6.32 11.61 -11.13
CA VAL A 235 -6.39 12.94 -10.51
C VAL A 235 -7.20 13.85 -11.41
N LYS A 236 -8.33 14.33 -10.89
CA LYS A 236 -9.23 15.23 -11.62
C LYS A 236 -9.66 16.40 -10.76
N ALA A 237 -9.79 17.57 -11.38
CA ALA A 237 -10.48 18.71 -10.80
C ALA A 237 -11.83 18.87 -11.52
N GLY A 238 -12.91 18.39 -10.89
CA GLY A 238 -14.18 18.22 -11.60
C GLY A 238 -14.03 17.22 -12.76
N GLU A 239 -14.39 17.63 -13.98
CA GLU A 239 -14.24 16.81 -15.19
C GLU A 239 -12.83 16.87 -15.79
N ARG A 240 -11.98 17.81 -15.34
CA ARG A 240 -10.66 18.07 -15.94
C ARG A 240 -9.60 17.12 -15.38
N PRO A 241 -8.92 16.30 -16.21
CA PRO A 241 -7.75 15.54 -15.78
C PRO A 241 -6.55 16.45 -15.50
N ILE A 242 -5.76 16.12 -14.47
CA ILE A 242 -4.60 16.91 -14.05
C ILE A 242 -3.30 16.10 -14.24
N PRO A 243 -2.44 16.46 -15.21
CA PRO A 243 -1.17 15.78 -15.45
C PRO A 243 -0.07 16.18 -14.46
N ASN A 244 1.02 15.41 -14.45
CA ASN A 244 2.25 15.68 -13.70
C ASN A 244 2.09 15.76 -12.16
N ILE A 245 1.05 15.14 -11.61
CA ILE A 245 0.86 15.00 -10.17
C ILE A 245 1.58 13.76 -9.69
N THR A 246 2.49 13.93 -8.73
CA THR A 246 3.21 12.81 -8.10
C THR A 246 2.41 12.25 -6.94
N ILE A 247 2.11 10.96 -6.99
CA ILE A 247 1.36 10.24 -5.96
C ILE A 247 2.29 9.22 -5.31
N ASN A 248 2.38 9.25 -3.99
CA ASN A 248 3.12 8.30 -3.18
C ASN A 248 2.17 7.30 -2.51
N LEU A 249 2.57 6.04 -2.53
CA LEU A 249 1.88 4.90 -1.94
C LEU A 249 2.64 4.39 -0.72
N THR A 250 1.99 4.36 0.43
CA THR A 250 2.53 3.81 1.67
C THR A 250 1.57 2.78 2.28
N GLU A 251 2.10 1.89 3.13
CA GLU A 251 1.32 0.94 3.92
C GLU A 251 1.40 1.36 5.39
N ASN A 252 0.25 1.47 6.05
CA ASN A 252 0.15 2.14 7.37
C ASN A 252 0.62 1.28 8.55
N LYS A 253 0.78 -0.03 8.39
CA LYS A 253 1.28 -0.97 9.41
C LYS A 253 2.74 -1.35 9.20
N SER A 254 3.44 -0.69 8.27
CA SER A 254 4.82 -0.99 7.88
C SER A 254 5.02 -2.41 7.35
N GLN A 255 3.95 -3.07 6.87
CA GLN A 255 4.10 -4.39 6.25
C GLN A 255 4.82 -4.24 4.90
N PRO A 256 5.81 -5.10 4.62
CA PRO A 256 6.56 -5.01 3.39
C PRO A 256 5.70 -5.41 2.19
N PHE A 257 5.79 -4.63 1.12
CA PHE A 257 5.22 -4.95 -0.19
C PHE A 257 6.16 -4.50 -1.30
N GLN A 258 6.03 -5.13 -2.47
CA GLN A 258 6.84 -4.88 -3.66
C GLN A 258 6.06 -4.09 -4.71
N GLY A 259 6.76 -3.61 -5.74
CA GLY A 259 6.18 -2.86 -6.85
C GLY A 259 6.42 -1.35 -6.75
N THR A 260 5.74 -0.63 -7.63
CA THR A 260 5.88 0.83 -7.75
C THR A 260 5.27 1.52 -6.52
N LYS A 261 6.03 2.39 -5.85
CA LYS A 261 5.56 3.15 -4.67
C LYS A 261 5.32 4.63 -4.96
N THR A 262 5.77 5.12 -6.11
CA THR A 262 5.56 6.49 -6.56
C THR A 262 5.21 6.47 -8.03
N ALA A 263 4.13 7.13 -8.41
CA ALA A 263 3.69 7.24 -9.79
C ALA A 263 3.31 8.69 -10.11
N GLN A 264 3.46 9.11 -11.37
CA GLN A 264 3.05 10.42 -11.85
C GLN A 264 1.87 10.30 -12.80
N THR A 265 0.97 11.29 -12.76
CA THR A 265 -0.16 11.31 -13.70
C THR A 265 0.27 11.71 -15.11
N ASP A 266 -0.23 10.99 -16.11
CA ASP A 266 -0.07 11.28 -17.52
C ASP A 266 -0.94 12.46 -18.01
N ALA A 267 -0.97 12.72 -19.31
CA ALA A 267 -1.80 13.76 -19.93
C ALA A 267 -3.31 13.60 -19.64
N ASN A 268 -3.77 12.39 -19.35
CA ASN A 268 -5.15 12.06 -19.01
C ASN A 268 -5.40 12.06 -17.50
N GLY A 269 -4.43 12.52 -16.69
CA GLY A 269 -4.54 12.55 -15.24
C GLY A 269 -4.46 11.15 -14.61
N VAL A 270 -3.93 10.15 -15.31
CA VAL A 270 -3.88 8.75 -14.87
C VAL A 270 -2.48 8.42 -14.36
N ALA A 271 -2.38 7.82 -13.17
CA ALA A 271 -1.16 7.26 -12.62
C ALA A 271 -1.34 5.76 -12.39
N VAL A 272 -0.34 4.95 -12.77
CA VAL A 272 -0.38 3.49 -12.62
C VAL A 272 0.69 3.05 -11.63
N PHE A 273 0.29 2.29 -10.62
CA PHE A 273 1.18 1.60 -9.70
C PHE A 273 1.33 0.16 -10.17
N GLU A 274 2.49 -0.16 -10.73
CA GLU A 274 2.73 -1.45 -11.37
C GLU A 274 3.36 -2.47 -10.44
N ASN A 275 3.07 -3.75 -10.71
CA ASN A 275 3.70 -4.91 -10.10
C ASN A 275 3.60 -4.90 -8.57
N LEU A 276 2.48 -4.41 -8.04
CA LEU A 276 2.21 -4.46 -6.60
C LEU A 276 2.02 -5.92 -6.19
N MET A 277 2.83 -6.36 -5.22
CA MET A 277 2.80 -7.72 -4.70
C MET A 277 2.88 -7.69 -3.18
N PHE A 278 1.99 -8.44 -2.56
CA PHE A 278 1.81 -8.55 -1.11
C PHE A 278 1.88 -10.02 -0.70
N TYR A 279 2.16 -10.27 0.58
CA TYR A 279 1.94 -11.57 1.20
C TYR A 279 0.61 -11.60 1.92
N GLU A 280 0.16 -12.76 2.37
CA GLU A 280 -1.10 -12.92 3.08
C GLU A 280 -1.21 -11.95 4.27
N GLY A 281 -2.38 -11.34 4.46
CA GLY A 281 -2.57 -10.36 5.53
C GLY A 281 -3.55 -9.24 5.21
N ASN A 282 -3.74 -8.37 6.21
CA ASN A 282 -4.65 -7.24 6.15
C ASN A 282 -3.90 -5.91 6.00
N TYR A 283 -3.98 -5.33 4.81
CA TYR A 283 -3.24 -4.13 4.40
C TYR A 283 -4.12 -2.89 4.45
N ASN A 284 -3.53 -1.73 4.73
CA ASN A 284 -4.19 -0.44 4.57
C ASN A 284 -3.27 0.53 3.84
N LEU A 285 -3.50 0.66 2.53
CA LEU A 285 -2.72 1.52 1.66
C LEU A 285 -3.17 2.97 1.77
N THR A 286 -2.20 3.88 1.84
CA THR A 286 -2.41 5.32 1.75
C THR A 286 -1.80 5.85 0.47
N PHE A 287 -2.64 6.47 -0.35
CA PHE A 287 -2.23 7.23 -1.53
C PHE A 287 -2.22 8.71 -1.17
N SER A 288 -1.09 9.38 -1.36
CA SER A 288 -0.88 10.76 -0.95
C SER A 288 -0.18 11.57 -2.02
N SER A 289 -0.53 12.85 -2.11
CA SER A 289 0.12 13.84 -3.00
C SER A 289 0.12 15.19 -2.29
N THR A 290 1.10 16.04 -2.61
CA THR A 290 1.16 17.40 -2.07
C THR A 290 -0.11 18.17 -2.41
N ASN A 291 -0.69 18.86 -1.42
CA ASN A 291 -1.91 19.68 -1.52
C ASN A 291 -3.20 18.94 -1.92
N LEU A 292 -3.20 17.61 -1.95
CA LEU A 292 -4.40 16.80 -2.19
C LEU A 292 -4.76 15.98 -0.95
N THR A 293 -6.06 15.75 -0.74
CA THR A 293 -6.53 14.86 0.33
C THR A 293 -6.14 13.42 0.02
N SER A 294 -5.45 12.75 0.96
CA SER A 294 -5.03 11.35 0.81
C SER A 294 -6.21 10.39 0.78
N ILE A 295 -6.07 9.29 0.04
CA ILE A 295 -7.03 8.17 0.05
C ILE A 295 -6.45 6.99 0.82
N LYS A 296 -7.27 6.37 1.66
CA LYS A 296 -6.96 5.12 2.35
C LYS A 296 -7.80 3.98 1.79
N LYS A 297 -7.18 2.83 1.53
CA LYS A 297 -7.85 1.61 1.06
C LYS A 297 -7.36 0.40 1.83
N GLY A 298 -8.28 -0.22 2.57
CA GLY A 298 -8.06 -1.49 3.24
C GLY A 298 -8.44 -2.66 2.33
N PHE A 299 -7.67 -3.74 2.38
CA PHE A 299 -7.99 -5.02 1.74
C PHE A 299 -7.26 -6.17 2.43
N THR A 300 -7.70 -7.39 2.13
CA THR A 300 -7.10 -8.63 2.59
C THR A 300 -6.44 -9.35 1.42
N VAL A 301 -5.29 -9.94 1.68
CA VAL A 301 -4.55 -10.80 0.75
C VAL A 301 -4.67 -12.22 1.27
N ASP A 302 -5.23 -13.10 0.43
CA ASP A 302 -5.44 -14.50 0.77
C ASP A 302 -4.14 -15.30 0.63
N VAL A 303 -4.06 -16.41 1.36
CA VAL A 303 -2.95 -17.36 1.23
C VAL A 303 -2.93 -17.96 -0.19
N ALA A 304 -1.73 -18.10 -0.76
CA ALA A 304 -1.55 -18.76 -2.05
C ALA A 304 -1.59 -20.29 -1.92
N GLY A 305 -2.03 -20.99 -2.97
CA GLY A 305 -2.24 -22.44 -2.97
C GLY A 305 -3.67 -22.84 -2.62
N ALA A 306 -3.94 -24.15 -2.68
CA ALA A 306 -5.26 -24.74 -2.45
C ALA A 306 -5.30 -25.69 -1.23
N GLY A 307 -4.18 -25.88 -0.54
CA GLY A 307 -4.08 -26.76 0.63
C GLY A 307 -4.01 -28.25 0.29
N ALA A 308 -3.78 -28.60 -0.97
CA ALA A 308 -3.62 -29.98 -1.42
C ALA A 308 -2.14 -30.39 -1.42
N PRO A 309 -1.78 -31.69 -1.34
CA PRO A 309 -0.38 -32.13 -1.38
C PRO A 309 0.40 -31.63 -2.61
N THR A 310 -0.27 -31.51 -3.76
CA THR A 310 0.32 -31.01 -5.02
C THR A 310 0.31 -29.48 -5.15
N ASP A 311 -0.48 -28.80 -4.33
CA ASP A 311 -0.65 -27.34 -4.32
C ASP A 311 -0.87 -26.85 -2.88
N PRO A 312 0.16 -26.98 -2.02
CA PRO A 312 0.05 -26.64 -0.60
C PRO A 312 -0.13 -25.14 -0.43
N TYR A 313 -0.74 -24.75 0.68
CA TYR A 313 -0.78 -23.35 1.08
C TYR A 313 0.64 -22.83 1.36
N LEU A 314 1.01 -21.71 0.73
CA LEU A 314 2.33 -21.09 0.87
C LEU A 314 2.33 -20.03 1.97
N ILE A 315 3.10 -20.28 3.02
CA ILE A 315 3.12 -19.46 4.24
C ILE A 315 4.38 -18.60 4.29
N HIS A 316 4.21 -17.29 4.31
CA HIS A 316 5.28 -16.29 4.20
C HIS A 316 5.46 -15.46 5.47
N ASN A 317 4.47 -15.38 6.34
CA ASN A 317 4.50 -14.54 7.54
C ASN A 317 3.62 -15.09 8.67
N LEU A 318 3.60 -14.37 9.80
CA LEU A 318 2.81 -14.75 10.98
C LEU A 318 1.30 -14.85 10.72
N TYR A 319 0.74 -14.01 9.83
CA TYR A 319 -0.68 -14.11 9.46
C TYR A 319 -0.97 -15.43 8.73
N GLY A 320 -0.05 -15.87 7.86
CA GLY A 320 -0.15 -17.19 7.25
C GLY A 320 0.00 -18.34 8.25
N LEU A 321 0.78 -18.18 9.32
CA LEU A 321 0.80 -19.16 10.41
C LEU A 321 -0.57 -19.25 11.10
N GLU A 322 -1.18 -18.10 11.43
CA GLU A 322 -2.53 -18.05 12.05
C GLU A 322 -3.59 -18.76 11.18
N PHE A 323 -3.48 -18.61 9.86
CA PHE A 323 -4.35 -19.29 8.88
C PHE A 323 -4.29 -20.83 8.99
N ILE A 324 -3.15 -21.42 9.39
CA ILE A 324 -3.05 -22.87 9.62
C ILE A 324 -4.06 -23.31 10.69
N GLY A 325 -4.29 -22.49 11.71
CA GLY A 325 -5.23 -22.75 12.79
C GLY A 325 -6.69 -22.90 12.34
N GLU A 326 -7.04 -22.32 11.19
CA GLU A 326 -8.39 -22.39 10.59
C GLU A 326 -8.51 -23.57 9.59
N HIS A 327 -7.39 -24.18 9.20
CA HIS A 327 -7.28 -25.18 8.13
C HIS A 327 -6.45 -26.41 8.57
N LEU A 328 -6.72 -26.93 9.77
CA LEU A 328 -5.91 -27.96 10.45
C LEU A 328 -5.72 -29.30 9.70
N ASP A 329 -6.44 -29.53 8.60
CA ASP A 329 -6.40 -30.74 7.76
C ASP A 329 -5.73 -30.52 6.38
N ALA A 330 -5.29 -29.30 6.07
CA ALA A 330 -4.66 -28.96 4.79
C ALA A 330 -3.14 -29.23 4.76
N CYS A 331 -2.56 -29.11 3.57
CA CYS A 331 -1.12 -29.18 3.34
C CYS A 331 -0.52 -27.78 3.24
N PHE A 332 0.59 -27.55 3.95
CA PHE A 332 1.26 -26.26 4.07
C PHE A 332 2.73 -26.36 3.69
N ARG A 333 3.26 -25.30 3.09
CA ARG A 333 4.70 -25.12 2.89
C ARG A 333 5.15 -23.76 3.41
N ILE A 334 6.15 -23.75 4.29
CA ILE A 334 6.77 -22.52 4.76
C ILE A 334 7.66 -21.97 3.62
N ALA A 335 7.25 -20.84 3.04
CA ALA A 335 7.88 -20.26 1.86
C ALA A 335 9.02 -19.29 2.22
N LYS A 336 9.01 -18.75 3.44
CA LYS A 336 10.02 -17.82 3.97
C LYS A 336 10.31 -18.08 5.44
N ASP A 337 11.46 -17.60 5.90
CA ASP A 337 11.69 -17.50 7.34
C ASP A 337 10.70 -16.51 7.94
N ILE A 338 10.16 -16.84 9.11
CA ILE A 338 9.09 -16.09 9.77
C ILE A 338 9.55 -15.68 11.16
N ASP A 339 9.59 -14.38 11.41
CA ASP A 339 9.75 -13.85 12.76
C ASP A 339 8.38 -13.83 13.47
N ALA A 340 8.22 -14.67 14.49
CA ALA A 340 7.03 -14.78 15.32
C ALA A 340 7.09 -13.91 16.59
N SER A 341 8.05 -12.98 16.70
CA SER A 341 8.24 -12.12 17.89
C SER A 341 6.99 -11.34 18.31
N ALA A 342 6.08 -11.01 17.36
CA ALA A 342 4.81 -10.37 17.66
C ALA A 342 3.89 -11.20 18.58
N THR A 343 4.11 -12.52 18.66
CA THR A 343 3.39 -13.41 19.60
C THR A 343 3.71 -13.08 21.06
N ALA A 344 4.83 -12.41 21.37
CA ALA A 344 5.16 -12.00 22.73
C ALA A 344 4.40 -10.74 23.21
N ALA A 345 3.65 -10.05 22.33
CA ALA A 345 2.94 -8.84 22.70
C ALA A 345 1.80 -9.13 23.69
N THR A 346 1.62 -8.27 24.69
CA THR A 346 0.53 -8.40 25.68
C THR A 346 -0.88 -8.31 25.08
N SER A 347 -1.01 -7.71 23.90
CA SER A 347 -2.25 -7.67 23.12
C SER A 347 -2.52 -8.97 22.36
N TYR A 348 -1.50 -9.79 22.09
CA TYR A 348 -1.60 -11.00 21.29
C TYR A 348 -2.21 -12.13 22.12
N ASN A 349 -3.41 -12.59 21.75
CA ASN A 349 -4.19 -13.58 22.49
C ASN A 349 -4.30 -13.30 24.00
N GLY A 350 -4.42 -12.02 24.38
CA GLY A 350 -4.48 -11.58 25.78
C GLY A 350 -3.17 -11.80 26.56
N GLY A 351 -2.03 -11.82 25.86
CA GLY A 351 -0.70 -12.01 26.44
C GLY A 351 -0.29 -13.47 26.63
N LYS A 352 -1.11 -14.42 26.19
CA LYS A 352 -0.79 -15.87 26.22
C LYS A 352 0.10 -16.32 25.06
N GLY A 353 0.35 -15.42 24.12
CA GLY A 353 1.13 -15.70 22.92
C GLY A 353 0.46 -16.62 21.92
N TRP A 354 1.25 -17.37 21.18
CA TRP A 354 0.76 -18.26 20.14
C TRP A 354 -0.31 -19.22 20.66
N LEU A 355 -1.31 -19.50 19.82
CA LEU A 355 -2.35 -20.48 20.10
C LEU A 355 -1.92 -21.80 19.43
N PRO A 356 -1.51 -22.83 20.19
CA PRO A 356 -1.06 -24.10 19.63
C PRO A 356 -2.04 -24.67 18.60
N LEU A 357 -1.51 -25.23 17.51
CA LEU A 357 -2.35 -25.81 16.47
C LEU A 357 -2.99 -27.11 16.98
N GLY A 358 -4.32 -27.12 17.04
CA GLY A 358 -5.11 -28.27 17.45
C GLY A 358 -4.96 -28.66 18.93
N GLN A 359 -5.71 -27.99 19.81
CA GLN A 359 -5.65 -28.17 21.29
C GLN A 359 -6.75 -29.07 21.87
N LYS A 360 -7.57 -29.71 21.03
CA LYS A 360 -8.67 -30.58 21.48
C LYS A 360 -8.71 -31.82 20.63
N SER A 361 -9.10 -32.96 21.19
CA SER A 361 -9.23 -34.21 20.43
C SER A 361 -10.20 -34.12 19.25
N THR A 362 -11.23 -33.28 19.33
CA THR A 362 -12.18 -33.02 18.24
C THR A 362 -11.64 -32.09 17.16
N ALA A 363 -10.53 -31.42 17.44
CA ALA A 363 -9.87 -30.45 16.57
C ALA A 363 -8.34 -30.63 16.63
N SER A 364 -7.86 -31.88 16.56
CA SER A 364 -6.42 -32.16 16.46
C SER A 364 -5.88 -31.71 15.10
N PHE A 365 -4.56 -31.49 15.02
CA PHE A 365 -3.91 -31.23 13.73
C PHE A 365 -3.87 -32.54 12.91
N LYS A 366 -4.28 -32.45 11.64
CA LYS A 366 -4.41 -33.59 10.70
C LYS A 366 -3.71 -33.33 9.36
N GLY A 367 -3.18 -32.13 9.17
CA GLY A 367 -2.57 -31.66 7.93
C GLY A 367 -1.12 -32.13 7.75
N GLN A 368 -0.43 -31.46 6.83
CA GLN A 368 1.01 -31.67 6.57
C GLN A 368 1.75 -30.34 6.56
N ILE A 369 2.98 -30.32 7.06
CA ILE A 369 3.84 -29.14 7.08
C ILE A 369 5.18 -29.49 6.44
N ASP A 370 5.46 -28.88 5.30
CA ASP A 370 6.78 -28.85 4.68
C ASP A 370 7.45 -27.52 5.04
N GLY A 371 8.35 -27.55 6.01
CA GLY A 371 9.13 -26.38 6.42
C GLY A 371 10.07 -25.86 5.34
N ASN A 372 10.36 -26.64 4.28
CA ASN A 372 11.21 -26.21 3.17
C ASN A 372 12.56 -25.61 3.63
N HIS A 373 13.10 -26.17 4.71
CA HIS A 373 14.33 -25.74 5.40
C HIS A 373 14.28 -24.29 5.90
N LYS A 374 13.08 -23.79 6.21
CA LYS A 374 12.84 -22.46 6.75
C LYS A 374 12.72 -22.47 8.26
N THR A 375 12.97 -21.30 8.82
CA THR A 375 12.95 -21.06 10.26
C THR A 375 11.75 -20.23 10.66
N ILE A 376 11.06 -20.64 11.71
CA ILE A 376 10.14 -19.80 12.48
C ILE A 376 10.88 -19.41 13.76
N SER A 377 11.22 -18.13 13.92
CA SER A 377 12.01 -17.63 15.05
C SER A 377 11.15 -16.91 16.09
N ASN A 378 11.62 -16.84 17.34
CA ASN A 378 11.04 -16.01 18.41
C ASN A 378 9.57 -16.35 18.74
N LEU A 379 9.17 -17.62 18.62
CA LEU A 379 7.83 -18.05 18.96
C LEU A 379 7.63 -18.02 20.47
N TYR A 380 6.65 -17.25 20.94
CA TYR A 380 6.32 -17.12 22.36
C TYR A 380 4.99 -17.80 22.68
N ILE A 381 4.98 -18.65 23.71
CA ILE A 381 3.76 -19.26 24.28
C ILE A 381 3.84 -19.18 25.80
N TYR A 382 2.84 -18.56 26.44
CA TYR A 382 2.74 -18.52 27.89
C TYR A 382 1.35 -18.96 28.36
N ARG A 383 1.22 -20.27 28.58
CA ARG A 383 -0.03 -20.96 28.92
C ARG A 383 0.20 -21.91 30.10
N PRO A 384 0.66 -21.41 31.27
CA PRO A 384 1.11 -22.24 32.40
C PRO A 384 0.04 -23.16 32.99
N ASP A 385 -1.24 -22.90 32.68
CA ASP A 385 -2.39 -23.67 33.18
C ASP A 385 -3.05 -24.53 32.09
N GLU A 386 -2.50 -24.58 30.87
CA GLU A 386 -3.09 -25.31 29.73
C GLU A 386 -2.25 -26.54 29.35
N GLU A 387 -2.95 -27.57 28.87
CA GLU A 387 -2.32 -28.78 28.33
C GLU A 387 -2.17 -28.70 26.80
N TYR A 388 -1.36 -29.60 26.22
CA TYR A 388 -1.12 -29.68 24.77
C TYR A 388 -0.51 -28.39 24.21
N VAL A 389 0.68 -28.07 24.74
CA VAL A 389 1.35 -26.79 24.46
C VAL A 389 2.58 -27.02 23.59
N GLY A 390 2.63 -26.31 22.48
CA GLY A 390 3.72 -26.33 21.50
C GLY A 390 3.34 -25.52 20.27
N PHE A 391 4.19 -25.53 19.23
CA PHE A 391 3.77 -25.00 17.94
C PHE A 391 2.48 -25.71 17.46
N ILE A 392 2.46 -27.03 17.59
CA ILE A 392 1.27 -27.88 17.49
C ILE A 392 0.91 -28.42 18.88
N GLY A 393 -0.36 -28.42 19.24
CA GLY A 393 -0.83 -28.94 20.52
C GLY A 393 -0.96 -30.46 20.53
N LEU A 394 -1.82 -31.00 19.66
CA LEU A 394 -2.21 -32.40 19.66
C LEU A 394 -2.34 -32.96 18.23
N ILE A 395 -1.73 -34.12 18.03
CA ILE A 395 -1.84 -34.95 16.82
C ILE A 395 -2.41 -36.32 17.20
N THR A 396 -3.44 -36.77 16.48
CA THR A 396 -4.11 -38.07 16.72
C THR A 396 -4.30 -38.89 15.45
N THR A 397 -3.75 -38.43 14.33
CA THR A 397 -3.82 -39.09 13.01
C THR A 397 -2.45 -39.02 12.35
N ALA A 398 -2.27 -39.75 11.25
CA ALA A 398 -1.05 -39.64 10.45
C ALA A 398 -0.89 -38.20 9.93
N VAL A 399 0.24 -37.57 10.25
CA VAL A 399 0.64 -36.25 9.76
C VAL A 399 2.11 -36.30 9.38
N GLN A 400 2.57 -35.36 8.56
CA GLN A 400 3.99 -35.25 8.22
C GLN A 400 4.45 -33.82 8.47
N ILE A 401 5.50 -33.67 9.27
CA ILE A 401 6.18 -32.41 9.53
C ILE A 401 7.64 -32.61 9.12
N LYS A 402 8.14 -31.82 8.18
CA LYS A 402 9.53 -31.99 7.74
C LYS A 402 10.24 -30.67 7.49
N ASN A 403 11.56 -30.69 7.54
CA ASN A 403 12.42 -29.57 7.13
C ASN A 403 12.07 -28.25 7.82
N LEU A 404 11.64 -28.28 9.09
CA LEU A 404 11.18 -27.11 9.83
C LEU A 404 12.07 -26.83 11.02
N ASN A 405 12.57 -25.60 11.12
CA ASN A 405 13.35 -25.15 12.26
C ASN A 405 12.50 -24.19 13.09
N LEU A 406 12.37 -24.45 14.39
CA LEU A 406 11.83 -23.50 15.37
C LEU A 406 12.99 -22.92 16.17
N ALA A 407 13.33 -21.66 15.96
CA ALA A 407 14.47 -21.03 16.60
C ALA A 407 14.04 -20.07 17.72
N ASP A 408 14.81 -20.06 18.81
CA ASP A 408 14.68 -19.11 19.91
C ASP A 408 13.25 -19.04 20.48
N VAL A 409 12.64 -20.22 20.69
CA VAL A 409 11.30 -20.31 21.28
C VAL A 409 11.33 -20.01 22.78
N ASP A 410 10.27 -19.44 23.33
CA ASP A 410 10.03 -19.37 24.79
C ASP A 410 8.61 -19.90 25.05
N ILE A 411 8.55 -21.16 25.47
CA ILE A 411 7.30 -21.92 25.59
C ILE A 411 7.11 -22.37 27.01
N THR A 412 6.02 -21.92 27.62
CA THR A 412 5.57 -22.30 28.96
C THR A 412 4.18 -22.92 28.88
N GLY A 413 4.04 -24.14 29.36
CA GLY A 413 2.77 -24.88 29.43
C GLY A 413 2.59 -25.64 30.75
N TYR A 414 1.41 -26.24 30.97
CA TYR A 414 1.19 -27.11 32.14
C TYR A 414 1.63 -28.56 31.85
N ASN A 415 0.92 -29.25 30.95
CA ASN A 415 1.06 -30.68 30.73
C ASN A 415 1.17 -30.98 29.23
N ARG A 416 2.04 -31.93 28.85
CA ARG A 416 2.37 -32.27 27.45
C ARG A 416 2.84 -31.02 26.71
N VAL A 417 4.05 -30.59 27.06
CA VAL A 417 4.70 -29.40 26.54
C VAL A 417 5.87 -29.83 25.65
N GLY A 418 5.82 -29.46 24.37
CA GLY A 418 6.91 -29.69 23.43
C GLY A 418 7.10 -28.46 22.56
N GLY A 419 8.32 -28.17 22.14
CA GLY A 419 8.56 -27.05 21.24
C GLY A 419 7.83 -27.21 19.90
N LEU A 420 7.95 -28.41 19.31
CA LEU A 420 7.28 -28.74 18.04
C LEU A 420 5.85 -29.23 18.27
N VAL A 421 5.66 -30.23 19.12
CA VAL A 421 4.34 -30.81 19.40
C VAL A 421 4.14 -31.08 20.90
N GLY A 422 3.01 -30.66 21.46
CA GLY A 422 2.62 -31.02 22.83
C GLY A 422 2.45 -32.53 23.03
N GLU A 423 1.52 -33.16 22.30
CA GLU A 423 1.35 -34.63 22.29
C GLU A 423 1.08 -35.19 20.89
N VAL A 424 1.71 -36.32 20.61
CA VAL A 424 1.37 -37.22 19.51
C VAL A 424 0.80 -38.49 20.11
N LYS A 425 -0.49 -38.72 19.89
CA LYS A 425 -1.24 -39.78 20.55
C LYS A 425 -1.68 -40.86 19.56
N ASP A 426 -1.25 -42.09 19.82
CA ASP A 426 -1.70 -43.31 19.15
C ASP A 426 -1.50 -43.28 17.62
N VAL A 427 -0.41 -42.65 17.15
CA VAL A 427 -0.08 -42.55 15.72
C VAL A 427 1.07 -43.50 15.39
N PRO A 428 0.85 -44.59 14.65
CA PRO A 428 1.89 -45.57 14.35
C PRO A 428 2.73 -45.22 13.10
N THR A 429 2.49 -44.07 12.46
CA THR A 429 3.18 -43.70 11.21
C THR A 429 4.27 -42.67 11.42
N PHE A 430 5.05 -42.45 10.35
CA PHE A 430 6.01 -41.37 10.23
C PHE A 430 5.38 -40.01 10.56
N LEU A 431 6.08 -39.23 11.39
CA LEU A 431 5.63 -37.98 11.99
C LEU A 431 6.55 -36.80 11.63
N ALA A 432 7.85 -36.90 11.93
CA ALA A 432 8.79 -35.77 11.84
C ALA A 432 10.16 -36.15 11.26
N ASP A 433 10.70 -35.33 10.34
CA ASP A 433 12.03 -35.51 9.73
C ASP A 433 12.75 -34.20 9.40
N TYR A 434 14.05 -34.10 9.70
CA TYR A 434 14.84 -32.87 9.51
C TYR A 434 14.20 -31.64 10.18
N CYS A 435 13.70 -31.81 11.40
CA CYS A 435 13.16 -30.71 12.21
C CYS A 435 14.08 -30.35 13.36
N SER A 436 14.08 -29.08 13.76
CA SER A 436 14.84 -28.62 14.92
C SER A 436 14.08 -27.67 15.82
N VAL A 437 14.45 -27.65 17.10
CA VAL A 437 13.96 -26.68 18.07
C VAL A 437 15.12 -26.11 18.88
N THR A 438 15.20 -24.78 19.04
CA THR A 438 16.10 -24.11 19.98
C THR A 438 15.34 -23.14 20.88
N GLY A 439 15.87 -22.87 22.08
CA GLY A 439 15.29 -21.89 23.01
C GLY A 439 14.98 -22.48 24.39
N ALA A 440 13.87 -22.06 25.00
CA ALA A 440 13.47 -22.44 26.35
C ALA A 440 12.09 -23.10 26.38
N ILE A 441 12.01 -24.27 27.02
CA ILE A 441 10.76 -25.01 27.23
C ILE A 441 10.52 -25.20 28.73
N LYS A 442 9.32 -24.88 29.20
CA LYS A 442 8.93 -25.04 30.60
C LYS A 442 7.59 -25.77 30.72
N GLY A 443 7.54 -26.84 31.51
CA GLY A 443 6.33 -27.64 31.72
C GLY A 443 6.36 -28.49 32.98
N SER A 444 5.21 -29.02 33.40
CA SER A 444 5.06 -29.77 34.66
C SER A 444 5.14 -31.30 34.45
N ILE A 445 4.13 -31.94 33.83
CA ILE A 445 3.94 -33.41 33.93
C ILE A 445 4.59 -34.21 32.78
N PHE A 446 4.67 -33.63 31.57
CA PHE A 446 5.41 -34.16 30.44
C PHE A 446 5.98 -32.98 29.66
N ALA A 447 7.29 -32.78 29.68
CA ALA A 447 7.94 -31.68 28.95
C ALA A 447 9.19 -32.17 28.21
N GLY A 448 9.31 -31.78 26.94
CA GLY A 448 10.55 -32.00 26.20
C GLY A 448 10.83 -30.93 25.16
N GLY A 449 12.07 -30.86 24.69
CA GLY A 449 12.51 -29.85 23.74
C GLY A 449 11.68 -29.83 22.47
N MET A 450 11.40 -31.01 21.89
CA MET A 450 10.56 -31.15 20.71
C MET A 450 9.15 -31.64 21.03
N PHE A 451 9.04 -32.63 21.92
CA PHE A 451 7.77 -33.33 22.17
C PHE A 451 7.47 -33.41 23.67
N GLY A 452 6.23 -33.10 24.08
CA GLY A 452 5.79 -33.41 25.43
C GLY A 452 5.63 -34.92 25.62
N ARG A 453 4.78 -35.53 24.77
CA ARG A 453 4.63 -36.98 24.66
C ARG A 453 4.64 -37.43 23.20
N LEU A 454 5.41 -38.46 22.91
CA LEU A 454 5.70 -38.92 21.57
C LEU A 454 5.20 -40.36 21.34
N SER A 455 4.51 -40.55 20.22
CA SER A 455 4.30 -41.84 19.55
C SER A 455 4.63 -41.68 18.06
N GLY A 456 4.82 -42.78 17.32
CA GLY A 456 5.14 -42.74 15.90
C GLY A 456 6.63 -42.64 15.60
N THR A 457 6.98 -42.33 14.35
CA THR A 457 8.37 -42.36 13.86
C THR A 457 8.96 -40.97 13.66
N VAL A 458 10.12 -40.71 14.26
CA VAL A 458 10.89 -39.46 14.15
C VAL A 458 12.32 -39.78 13.72
N SER A 459 12.82 -39.02 12.74
CA SER A 459 14.18 -39.18 12.20
C SER A 459 14.90 -37.86 11.99
N ASN A 460 16.23 -37.86 12.07
CA ASN A 460 17.07 -36.71 11.68
C ASN A 460 16.67 -35.38 12.36
N CYS A 461 16.16 -35.45 13.59
CA CYS A 461 15.63 -34.30 14.31
C CYS A 461 16.51 -33.96 15.51
N HIS A 462 16.57 -32.67 15.88
CA HIS A 462 17.39 -32.28 17.01
C HIS A 462 16.84 -31.12 17.82
N THR A 463 17.37 -30.97 19.03
CA THR A 463 16.98 -29.88 19.91
C THR A 463 18.14 -29.35 20.72
N ASP A 464 18.22 -28.02 20.80
CA ASP A 464 19.12 -27.28 21.66
C ASP A 464 18.28 -26.33 22.53
N THR A 465 17.53 -26.96 23.43
CA THR A 465 16.57 -26.28 24.31
C THR A 465 16.96 -26.46 25.75
N THR A 466 16.92 -25.39 26.54
CA THR A 466 16.90 -25.49 27.99
C THR A 466 15.49 -25.91 28.43
N THR A 467 15.34 -27.15 28.89
CA THR A 467 14.06 -27.71 29.32
C THR A 467 13.98 -27.70 30.85
N VAL A 468 13.00 -27.01 31.43
CA VAL A 468 12.90 -26.81 32.88
C VAL A 468 11.53 -27.23 33.41
N ALA A 469 11.51 -28.01 34.48
CA ALA A 469 10.28 -28.38 35.15
C ALA A 469 9.63 -27.18 35.87
N ILE A 470 8.32 -27.04 35.71
CA ILE A 470 7.49 -26.18 36.56
C ILE A 470 6.89 -27.06 37.65
N ILE A 471 7.28 -26.81 38.90
CA ILE A 471 6.75 -27.55 40.05
C ILE A 471 5.41 -26.93 40.45
N ILE A 472 4.32 -27.65 40.22
CA ILE A 472 2.97 -27.25 40.66
C ILE A 472 2.50 -28.09 41.85
N ASN A 473 2.94 -29.35 41.94
CA ASN A 473 2.61 -30.29 43.00
C ASN A 473 3.74 -31.33 43.19
N ASP A 474 3.47 -32.43 43.89
CA ASP A 474 4.46 -33.49 44.18
C ASP A 474 4.38 -34.64 43.15
N ASP A 475 3.77 -34.41 41.97
CA ASP A 475 3.49 -35.46 41.00
C ASP A 475 4.73 -36.03 40.30
N SER A 476 4.54 -37.16 39.61
CA SER A 476 5.54 -37.77 38.74
C SER A 476 5.72 -36.96 37.46
N PHE A 477 6.79 -36.18 37.39
CA PHE A 477 7.18 -35.41 36.22
C PHE A 477 8.09 -36.21 35.30
N ASN A 478 7.80 -36.21 33.99
CA ASN A 478 8.67 -36.79 32.97
C ASN A 478 9.26 -35.67 32.10
N LEU A 479 10.58 -35.47 32.17
CA LEU A 479 11.27 -34.45 31.38
C LEU A 479 12.38 -35.07 30.53
N GLY A 480 12.44 -34.67 29.26
CA GLY A 480 13.54 -35.06 28.38
C GLY A 480 14.07 -33.88 27.58
N GLY A 481 15.34 -33.90 27.19
CA GLY A 481 15.85 -32.87 26.29
C GLY A 481 15.14 -32.94 24.94
N PHE A 482 14.86 -34.14 24.43
CA PHE A 482 14.11 -34.37 23.18
C PHE A 482 12.61 -34.54 23.41
N ALA A 483 12.22 -35.49 24.27
CA ALA A 483 10.83 -35.74 24.59
C ALA A 483 10.60 -36.07 26.07
N GLY A 484 9.52 -35.55 26.65
CA GLY A 484 9.14 -35.88 28.03
C GLY A 484 8.88 -37.38 28.20
N SER A 485 8.11 -37.98 27.29
CA SER A 485 7.85 -39.42 27.27
C SER A 485 7.69 -39.95 25.85
N ALA A 486 8.18 -41.16 25.59
CA ALA A 486 8.00 -41.90 24.35
C ALA A 486 7.24 -43.22 24.60
N ALA A 487 6.19 -43.48 23.84
CA ALA A 487 5.39 -44.70 23.96
C ALA A 487 5.04 -45.26 22.57
N GLY A 488 5.48 -46.47 22.26
CA GLY A 488 5.30 -47.04 20.91
C GLY A 488 6.00 -46.21 19.83
N ALA A 489 7.10 -45.54 20.16
CA ALA A 489 7.80 -44.62 19.27
C ALA A 489 9.02 -45.28 18.59
N THR A 490 9.40 -44.76 17.43
CA THR A 490 10.67 -45.07 16.77
C THR A 490 11.45 -43.76 16.59
N ILE A 491 12.64 -43.66 17.19
CA ILE A 491 13.46 -42.45 17.20
C ILE A 491 14.82 -42.80 16.63
N THR A 492 15.21 -42.19 15.51
CA THR A 492 16.46 -42.53 14.80
C THR A 492 17.23 -41.30 14.37
N HIS A 493 18.56 -41.31 14.47
CA HIS A 493 19.40 -40.17 14.04
C HIS A 493 19.01 -38.84 14.72
N CYS A 494 18.60 -38.90 15.99
CA CYS A 494 18.11 -37.73 16.73
C CYS A 494 19.03 -37.38 17.90
N TYR A 495 19.06 -36.10 18.27
CA TYR A 495 19.91 -35.67 19.38
C TYR A 495 19.39 -34.48 20.17
N ALA A 496 19.82 -34.39 21.43
CA ALA A 496 19.50 -33.29 22.34
C ALA A 496 20.78 -32.73 22.98
N ILE A 497 20.98 -31.42 22.88
CA ILE A 497 22.21 -30.74 23.36
C ILE A 497 21.93 -29.85 24.58
N GLY A 498 20.74 -29.24 24.64
CA GLY A 498 20.38 -28.35 25.74
C GLY A 498 20.15 -29.09 27.06
N SER A 499 20.38 -28.41 28.18
CA SER A 499 20.26 -28.98 29.52
C SER A 499 18.80 -29.22 29.94
N VAL A 500 18.62 -30.19 30.84
CA VAL A 500 17.32 -30.60 31.39
C VAL A 500 17.34 -30.44 32.90
N THR A 501 16.51 -29.54 33.41
CA THR A 501 16.37 -29.30 34.85
C THR A 501 15.04 -29.88 35.35
N GLY A 502 15.08 -31.02 36.03
CA GLY A 502 13.91 -31.82 36.41
C GLY A 502 13.83 -32.16 37.90
N ASN A 503 12.90 -33.05 38.27
CA ASN A 503 12.71 -33.46 39.67
C ASN A 503 12.52 -34.98 39.88
N ASN A 504 11.66 -35.65 39.09
CA ASN A 504 11.31 -37.06 39.31
C ASN A 504 11.92 -38.01 38.26
N LYS A 505 11.32 -38.11 37.07
CA LYS A 505 11.80 -38.97 35.98
C LYS A 505 12.33 -38.08 34.87
N PHE A 506 13.63 -37.98 34.70
CA PHE A 506 14.15 -37.12 33.65
C PHE A 506 15.49 -37.57 33.11
N GLY A 507 15.73 -37.26 31.84
CA GLY A 507 16.99 -37.57 31.20
C GLY A 507 17.33 -36.69 30.01
N GLY A 508 18.57 -36.79 29.53
CA GLY A 508 19.09 -35.89 28.49
C GLY A 508 18.36 -36.02 27.16
N LEU A 509 17.98 -37.22 26.74
CA LEU A 509 17.13 -37.42 25.55
C LEU A 509 15.65 -37.57 25.96
N LEU A 510 15.35 -38.53 26.82
CA LEU A 510 13.98 -38.91 27.17
C LEU A 510 13.75 -38.93 28.68
N GLY A 511 12.59 -38.43 29.13
CA GLY A 511 12.18 -38.61 30.53
C GLY A 511 11.79 -40.05 30.83
N SER A 512 10.95 -40.64 29.97
CA SER A 512 10.61 -42.06 30.01
C SER A 512 10.36 -42.65 28.63
N ALA A 513 10.53 -43.96 28.49
CA ALA A 513 10.22 -44.70 27.28
C ALA A 513 9.56 -46.06 27.58
N THR A 514 8.54 -46.41 26.78
CA THR A 514 7.85 -47.70 26.81
C THR A 514 7.60 -48.24 25.40
N ASP A 515 7.78 -49.54 25.17
CA ASP A 515 7.55 -50.21 23.87
C ASP A 515 8.16 -49.46 22.67
N SER A 516 9.32 -48.82 22.85
CA SER A 516 9.91 -47.90 21.88
C SER A 516 11.27 -48.38 21.37
N SER A 517 11.59 -48.02 20.13
CA SER A 517 12.90 -48.27 19.50
C SER A 517 13.66 -46.96 19.36
N ILE A 518 14.87 -46.89 19.90
CA ILE A 518 15.75 -45.72 19.84
C ILE A 518 17.09 -46.17 19.27
N ASN A 519 17.51 -45.59 18.14
CA ASN A 519 18.71 -46.02 17.45
C ASN A 519 19.53 -44.86 16.89
N GLN A 520 20.86 -44.90 17.04
CA GLN A 520 21.75 -43.85 16.52
C GLN A 520 21.37 -42.46 17.03
N CYS A 521 21.17 -42.33 18.33
CA CYS A 521 20.77 -41.09 18.99
C CYS A 521 21.75 -40.71 20.11
N TYR A 522 21.83 -39.42 20.44
CA TYR A 522 22.71 -38.97 21.52
C TYR A 522 22.17 -37.79 22.34
N ALA A 523 22.67 -37.67 23.57
CA ALA A 523 22.36 -36.56 24.47
C ALA A 523 23.63 -35.94 25.07
N LEU A 524 23.80 -34.63 24.94
CA LEU A 524 24.96 -33.90 25.45
C LEU A 524 24.63 -32.96 26.61
N GLY A 525 23.35 -32.60 26.79
CA GLY A 525 22.95 -31.63 27.80
C GLY A 525 23.01 -32.19 29.22
N ASP A 526 23.44 -31.34 30.16
CA ASP A 526 23.46 -31.68 31.57
C ASP A 526 22.05 -31.94 32.11
N VAL A 527 21.97 -32.92 33.01
CA VAL A 527 20.74 -33.36 33.66
C VAL A 527 20.79 -32.91 35.12
N ILE A 528 20.07 -31.85 35.43
CA ILE A 528 20.18 -31.11 36.69
C ILE A 528 18.92 -31.32 37.53
N ARG A 529 19.09 -31.68 38.81
CA ARG A 529 17.96 -31.88 39.73
C ARG A 529 17.58 -30.58 40.43
N LEU A 530 16.28 -30.30 40.49
CA LEU A 530 15.74 -29.22 41.31
C LEU A 530 15.92 -29.52 42.82
N PRO A 531 16.15 -28.49 43.66
CA PRO A 531 16.44 -28.65 45.08
C PRO A 531 15.20 -29.03 45.90
N ARG A 532 14.70 -30.27 45.74
CA ARG A 532 13.56 -30.82 46.48
C ARG A 532 13.79 -32.26 46.94
N ASN A 533 13.02 -32.69 47.94
CA ASN A 533 13.01 -34.06 48.47
C ASN A 533 11.99 -34.96 47.73
N ALA A 534 12.01 -35.00 46.40
CA ALA A 534 11.34 -36.10 45.71
C ALA A 534 12.05 -37.42 46.07
N LEU A 535 11.26 -38.40 46.52
CA LEU A 535 11.67 -39.78 46.75
C LEU A 535 11.31 -40.59 45.49
N ASN A 536 12.10 -41.61 45.17
CA ASN A 536 11.98 -42.48 44.00
C ASN A 536 12.18 -41.74 42.67
N THR A 537 13.31 -41.06 42.53
CA THR A 537 13.69 -40.40 41.27
C THR A 537 14.34 -41.39 40.32
N ALA A 538 14.08 -41.28 39.01
CA ALA A 538 14.78 -42.05 37.98
C ALA A 538 15.46 -41.08 37.01
N ILE A 539 16.78 -40.96 37.13
CA ILE A 539 17.54 -39.89 36.47
C ILE A 539 18.64 -40.52 35.62
N GLY A 540 18.61 -40.26 34.31
CA GLY A 540 19.58 -40.83 33.38
C GLY A 540 20.15 -39.80 32.43
N GLY A 541 21.45 -39.84 32.13
CA GLY A 541 22.05 -38.94 31.15
C GLY A 541 21.43 -39.06 29.75
N PHE A 542 20.87 -40.23 29.40
CA PHE A 542 20.14 -40.46 28.15
C PHE A 542 18.63 -40.62 28.40
N VAL A 543 18.23 -41.55 29.26
CA VAL A 543 16.82 -41.85 29.58
C VAL A 543 16.60 -41.99 31.08
N GLY A 544 15.59 -41.30 31.62
CA GLY A 544 15.23 -41.43 33.05
C GLY A 544 14.70 -42.82 33.39
N TYR A 545 13.58 -43.21 32.79
CA TYR A 545 12.90 -44.49 33.05
C TYR A 545 12.64 -45.29 31.75
N LEU A 546 13.21 -46.49 31.65
CA LEU A 546 13.10 -47.36 30.47
C LEU A 546 12.37 -48.66 30.82
N ALA A 547 11.23 -48.93 30.18
CA ALA A 547 10.40 -50.08 30.53
C ALA A 547 9.69 -50.75 29.34
N TYR A 548 9.13 -51.93 29.61
CA TYR A 548 8.17 -52.64 28.74
C TYR A 548 8.63 -52.76 27.29
N GLY A 549 9.66 -53.57 27.04
CA GLY A 549 10.04 -53.99 25.69
C GLY A 549 10.79 -52.96 24.85
N CYS A 550 11.37 -51.91 25.44
CA CYS A 550 12.17 -50.96 24.67
C CYS A 550 13.45 -51.59 24.12
N GLN A 551 13.90 -51.07 22.97
CA GLN A 551 15.17 -51.42 22.33
C GLN A 551 15.97 -50.13 22.09
N ILE A 552 17.10 -49.99 22.79
CA ILE A 552 18.03 -48.89 22.58
C ILE A 552 19.33 -49.46 22.01
N ALA A 553 19.77 -48.92 20.87
CA ALA A 553 20.93 -49.40 20.16
C ALA A 553 21.78 -48.25 19.60
N ASP A 554 23.10 -48.37 19.67
CA ASP A 554 24.02 -47.43 19.04
C ASP A 554 23.80 -45.98 19.51
N CYS A 555 23.71 -45.76 20.83
CA CYS A 555 23.38 -44.47 21.42
C CYS A 555 24.39 -44.04 22.49
N TYR A 556 24.48 -42.74 22.78
CA TYR A 556 25.37 -42.26 23.84
C TYR A 556 24.88 -41.03 24.61
N SER A 557 25.36 -40.86 25.84
CA SER A 557 25.17 -39.66 26.66
C SER A 557 26.48 -39.12 27.22
N ARG A 558 26.61 -37.79 27.28
CA ARG A 558 27.84 -37.15 27.79
C ARG A 558 27.61 -36.05 28.83
N GLY A 559 26.39 -35.55 28.97
CA GLY A 559 26.06 -34.53 29.96
C GLY A 559 26.20 -35.05 31.39
N ASP A 560 26.55 -34.16 32.31
CA ASP A 560 26.68 -34.48 33.73
C ASP A 560 25.30 -34.76 34.34
N VAL A 561 25.22 -35.70 35.27
CA VAL A 561 23.94 -36.16 35.84
C VAL A 561 23.91 -35.90 37.34
N GLU A 562 23.16 -34.89 37.76
CA GLU A 562 22.93 -34.56 39.16
C GLU A 562 21.60 -35.15 39.64
N GLY A 563 21.62 -35.88 40.76
CA GLY A 563 20.44 -36.60 41.23
C GLY A 563 20.44 -36.96 42.70
N ARG A 564 19.56 -37.89 43.10
CA ARG A 564 19.50 -38.43 44.47
C ARG A 564 19.28 -39.93 44.53
N GLU A 565 18.38 -40.47 43.72
CA GLU A 565 18.07 -41.91 43.66
C GLU A 565 18.03 -42.35 42.19
N ASP A 566 18.28 -43.64 41.94
CA ASP A 566 18.37 -44.31 40.63
C ASP A 566 19.08 -43.47 39.56
N LEU A 567 20.32 -43.11 39.85
CA LEU A 567 21.13 -42.19 39.05
C LEU A 567 22.04 -42.96 38.09
N GLY A 568 21.77 -42.89 36.78
CA GLY A 568 22.57 -43.55 35.74
C GLY A 568 23.24 -42.55 34.79
N GLY A 569 24.50 -42.78 34.43
CA GLY A 569 25.15 -41.98 33.39
C GLY A 569 24.43 -42.08 32.03
N PHE A 570 23.74 -43.20 31.77
CA PHE A 570 22.92 -43.42 30.58
C PHE A 570 21.43 -43.60 30.93
N CYS A 571 21.09 -44.60 31.76
CA CYS A 571 19.71 -44.94 32.10
C CYS A 571 19.50 -44.91 33.62
N GLY A 572 18.51 -44.14 34.10
CA GLY A 572 18.20 -44.10 35.52
C GLY A 572 17.64 -45.42 36.04
N TYR A 573 16.47 -45.83 35.53
CA TYR A 573 15.77 -47.04 35.96
C TYR A 573 15.43 -47.93 34.76
N LEU A 574 15.90 -49.18 34.78
CA LEU A 574 15.79 -50.14 33.68
C LEU A 574 14.90 -51.33 34.03
N VAL A 575 13.89 -51.60 33.18
CA VAL A 575 12.94 -52.73 33.31
C VAL A 575 12.70 -53.37 31.95
N GLN A 576 12.72 -54.71 31.88
CA GLN A 576 12.23 -55.50 30.74
C GLN A 576 12.54 -54.91 29.35
N SER A 577 13.77 -54.47 29.13
CA SER A 577 14.20 -53.75 27.91
C SER A 577 15.61 -54.16 27.52
N ILE A 578 16.01 -53.84 26.30
CA ILE A 578 17.32 -54.17 25.73
C ILE A 578 18.09 -52.87 25.47
N ILE A 579 19.33 -52.79 25.96
CA ILE A 579 20.28 -51.73 25.64
C ILE A 579 21.54 -52.39 25.05
N GLU A 580 21.91 -52.01 23.82
CA GLU A 580 23.05 -52.57 23.11
C GLU A 580 23.95 -51.52 22.47
N ARG A 581 25.27 -51.72 22.48
CA ARG A 581 26.27 -50.84 21.82
C ARG A 581 26.08 -49.36 22.19
N CYS A 582 25.97 -49.10 23.49
CA CYS A 582 25.71 -47.76 24.02
C CYS A 582 26.80 -47.35 25.01
N TYR A 583 26.98 -46.05 25.22
CA TYR A 583 27.90 -45.59 26.26
C TYR A 583 27.52 -44.30 26.97
N SER A 584 28.11 -44.06 28.15
CA SER A 584 28.02 -42.79 28.88
C SER A 584 29.37 -42.28 29.37
N THR A 585 29.57 -40.95 29.36
CA THR A 585 30.81 -40.31 29.84
C THR A 585 30.59 -39.18 30.84
N GLY A 586 29.34 -38.82 31.15
CA GLY A 586 29.02 -37.75 32.10
C GLY A 586 29.38 -38.09 33.54
N SER A 587 29.64 -37.06 34.34
CA SER A 587 29.86 -37.20 35.78
C SER A 587 28.60 -37.69 36.50
N VAL A 588 28.78 -38.56 37.50
CA VAL A 588 27.71 -39.09 38.34
C VAL A 588 28.10 -38.94 39.82
N PRO A 589 28.02 -37.72 40.39
CA PRO A 589 28.64 -37.40 41.68
C PRO A 589 28.04 -38.16 42.88
N VAL A 590 28.90 -38.43 43.86
CA VAL A 590 28.59 -38.98 45.20
C VAL A 590 27.73 -38.01 46.03
N PRO A 591 26.92 -38.47 47.03
CA PRO A 591 27.06 -39.72 47.81
C PRO A 591 25.78 -40.59 47.89
N PHE A 592 25.13 -40.89 46.77
CA PHE A 592 23.84 -41.60 46.78
C PHE A 592 23.96 -43.12 46.65
N ALA A 593 23.01 -43.86 47.26
CA ALA A 593 23.07 -45.32 47.43
C ALA A 593 22.82 -46.11 46.14
N ASP A 594 21.94 -45.63 45.25
CA ASP A 594 21.56 -46.29 44.00
C ASP A 594 22.02 -45.47 42.79
N ARG A 595 23.33 -45.41 42.58
CA ARG A 595 23.95 -44.84 41.37
C ARG A 595 24.60 -45.92 40.51
N GLY A 596 24.83 -45.60 39.24
CA GLY A 596 25.74 -46.35 38.39
C GLY A 596 26.26 -45.55 37.21
N GLY A 597 27.47 -45.89 36.76
CA GLY A 597 28.16 -45.19 35.68
C GLY A 597 27.43 -45.27 34.34
N PHE A 598 26.65 -46.33 34.13
CA PHE A 598 25.78 -46.51 32.96
C PHE A 598 24.29 -46.63 33.36
N VAL A 599 23.89 -47.71 34.06
CA VAL A 599 22.54 -47.85 34.63
C VAL A 599 22.53 -47.53 36.12
N GLY A 600 21.58 -46.73 36.60
CA GLY A 600 21.39 -46.43 38.02
C GLY A 600 20.80 -47.63 38.78
N TYR A 601 19.58 -48.02 38.42
CA TYR A 601 18.89 -49.17 38.97
C TYR A 601 18.40 -50.11 37.85
N ARG A 602 18.71 -51.40 38.00
CA ARG A 602 18.24 -52.48 37.13
C ARG A 602 17.27 -53.35 37.90
N SER A 603 16.02 -53.40 37.45
CA SER A 603 15.01 -54.25 38.08
C SER A 603 15.42 -55.72 38.04
N THR A 604 15.23 -56.40 39.17
CA THR A 604 15.51 -57.84 39.33
C THR A 604 14.25 -58.69 39.18
N SER A 605 13.07 -58.08 39.10
CA SER A 605 11.79 -58.80 39.00
C SER A 605 11.45 -59.28 37.59
N VAL A 606 12.04 -58.64 36.58
CA VAL A 606 11.89 -58.96 35.15
C VAL A 606 13.21 -58.71 34.44
N GLU A 607 13.57 -59.60 33.52
CA GLU A 607 14.88 -59.56 32.87
C GLU A 607 14.99 -58.37 31.92
N ALA A 608 16.01 -57.53 32.13
CA ALA A 608 16.50 -56.55 31.17
C ALA A 608 17.86 -56.98 30.66
N VAL A 609 18.19 -56.65 29.41
CA VAL A 609 19.43 -57.06 28.73
C VAL A 609 20.31 -55.83 28.49
N ILE A 610 21.57 -55.92 28.88
CA ILE A 610 22.61 -54.91 28.64
C ILE A 610 23.75 -55.65 27.92
N THR A 611 24.14 -55.20 26.73
CA THR A 611 25.16 -55.89 25.92
C THR A 611 26.06 -54.88 25.23
N ASP A 612 27.37 -55.07 25.29
CA ASP A 612 28.37 -54.17 24.70
C ASP A 612 28.11 -52.71 25.08
N CYS A 613 27.82 -52.46 26.37
CA CYS A 613 27.54 -51.12 26.88
C CYS A 613 28.60 -50.71 27.88
N TYR A 614 29.12 -49.50 27.71
CA TYR A 614 30.31 -49.04 28.42
C TYR A 614 30.07 -47.70 29.11
N TYR A 615 30.88 -47.41 30.12
CA TYR A 615 30.92 -46.07 30.68
C TYR A 615 32.32 -45.70 31.13
N ASP A 616 32.59 -44.40 31.13
CA ASP A 616 33.86 -43.88 31.59
C ASP A 616 33.91 -43.88 33.12
N SER A 617 34.71 -44.79 33.67
CA SER A 617 34.86 -44.99 35.12
C SER A 617 35.61 -43.85 35.81
N GLU A 618 36.41 -43.07 35.07
CA GLU A 618 37.18 -41.95 35.62
C GLU A 618 36.31 -40.70 35.76
N THR A 619 35.46 -40.41 34.76
CA THR A 619 34.54 -39.27 34.81
C THR A 619 33.33 -39.55 35.71
N SER A 620 32.71 -40.72 35.58
CA SER A 620 31.54 -41.10 36.39
C SER A 620 31.88 -41.36 37.86
N GLN A 621 33.15 -41.69 38.15
CA GLN A 621 33.62 -42.11 39.47
C GLN A 621 32.86 -43.33 39.99
N CYS A 622 32.42 -44.22 39.09
CA CYS A 622 31.64 -45.43 39.36
C CYS A 622 32.41 -46.69 38.92
N SER A 623 32.13 -47.83 39.55
CA SER A 623 32.75 -49.12 39.25
C SER A 623 31.74 -50.26 39.52
N ASP A 624 30.63 -50.24 38.78
CA ASP A 624 29.47 -51.10 39.00
C ASP A 624 29.61 -52.43 38.26
N THR A 625 29.03 -53.49 38.81
CA THR A 625 28.97 -54.81 38.16
C THR A 625 27.56 -55.05 37.61
N GLY A 626 27.44 -55.46 36.34
CA GLY A 626 26.18 -55.88 35.73
C GLY A 626 25.19 -54.74 35.40
N LYS A 627 25.67 -53.49 35.43
CA LYS A 627 24.92 -52.27 35.10
C LYS A 627 25.50 -51.54 33.86
N GLY A 628 26.37 -52.21 33.10
CA GLY A 628 27.30 -51.64 32.11
C GLY A 628 28.73 -52.01 32.49
N GLU A 629 29.65 -52.00 31.53
CA GLU A 629 31.06 -52.36 31.73
C GLU A 629 31.92 -51.10 31.89
N PRO A 630 32.70 -50.95 32.98
CA PRO A 630 33.60 -49.82 33.14
C PRO A 630 34.77 -49.87 32.16
N MET A 631 35.12 -48.71 31.61
CA MET A 631 36.37 -48.46 30.89
C MET A 631 37.02 -47.19 31.44
N THR A 632 38.34 -47.09 31.37
CA THR A 632 39.05 -45.81 31.56
C THR A 632 38.83 -44.88 30.38
N THR A 633 39.10 -43.58 30.53
CA THR A 633 39.03 -42.61 29.41
C THR A 633 39.85 -43.09 28.22
N ALA A 634 41.08 -43.55 28.47
CA ALA A 634 41.99 -44.01 27.44
C ALA A 634 41.50 -45.27 26.72
N GLU A 635 40.85 -46.19 27.43
CA GLU A 635 40.23 -47.37 26.83
C GLU A 635 39.02 -46.98 25.97
N MET A 636 38.19 -46.05 26.44
CA MET A 636 37.05 -45.59 25.65
C MET A 636 37.46 -44.81 24.38
N GLN A 637 38.63 -44.18 24.40
CA GLN A 637 39.19 -43.47 23.25
C GLN A 637 39.91 -44.40 22.25
N ASN A 638 39.83 -45.73 22.43
CA ASN A 638 40.46 -46.72 21.56
C ASN A 638 39.41 -47.58 20.83
N ALA A 639 39.39 -47.50 19.49
CA ALA A 639 38.46 -48.24 18.63
C ALA A 639 38.50 -49.77 18.83
N ASP A 640 39.68 -50.32 19.16
CA ASP A 640 39.89 -51.77 19.28
C ASP A 640 39.07 -52.40 20.44
N ASN A 641 38.58 -51.57 21.36
CA ASN A 641 37.77 -52.01 22.51
C ASN A 641 36.28 -52.20 22.19
N TYR A 642 35.81 -51.82 21.00
CA TYR A 642 34.39 -51.89 20.63
C TYR A 642 34.14 -52.89 19.50
N SER A 643 34.39 -54.17 19.80
CA SER A 643 34.10 -55.25 18.85
C SER A 643 32.62 -55.25 18.45
N GLY A 644 32.33 -55.38 17.15
CA GLY A 644 30.96 -55.47 16.64
C GLY A 644 30.21 -54.13 16.52
N TRP A 645 30.82 -53.00 16.89
CA TRP A 645 30.17 -51.68 16.76
C TRP A 645 30.09 -51.17 15.31
N GLY A 646 30.77 -51.79 14.36
CA GLY A 646 30.67 -51.37 12.95
C GLY A 646 31.30 -50.01 12.68
N PHE A 647 32.52 -49.80 13.19
CA PHE A 647 33.34 -48.63 12.86
C PHE A 647 33.52 -48.47 11.34
N GLY A 648 33.38 -47.23 10.87
CA GLY A 648 33.36 -46.89 9.45
C GLY A 648 31.98 -46.98 8.78
N MET A 649 30.97 -47.56 9.46
CA MET A 649 29.59 -47.63 8.98
C MET A 649 28.62 -46.85 9.88
N ILE A 650 28.59 -47.18 11.16
CA ILE A 650 27.70 -46.58 12.18
C ILE A 650 28.50 -45.59 13.02
N TRP A 651 29.58 -46.10 13.60
CA TRP A 651 30.47 -45.35 14.49
C TRP A 651 31.77 -44.94 13.80
N ASP A 652 32.43 -43.93 14.32
CA ASP A 652 33.80 -43.53 14.01
C ASP A 652 34.47 -42.97 15.27
N ILE A 653 35.78 -42.80 15.28
CA ILE A 653 36.51 -42.28 16.45
C ILE A 653 37.69 -41.42 16.02
N SER A 654 37.82 -40.24 16.65
CA SER A 654 38.83 -39.26 16.29
C SER A 654 39.17 -38.40 17.49
N PRO A 655 40.45 -38.20 17.85
CA PRO A 655 40.85 -37.28 18.92
C PRO A 655 40.37 -35.83 18.75
N ALA A 656 39.93 -35.44 17.54
CA ALA A 656 39.45 -34.10 17.23
C ALA A 656 37.92 -33.94 17.29
N ILE A 657 37.16 -35.03 17.46
CA ILE A 657 35.70 -35.04 17.43
C ILE A 657 35.20 -35.74 18.69
N ASN A 658 34.13 -35.21 19.30
CA ASN A 658 33.50 -35.82 20.49
C ASN A 658 34.51 -36.16 21.61
N ASP A 659 35.51 -35.30 21.81
CA ASP A 659 36.62 -35.46 22.76
C ASP A 659 37.37 -36.80 22.67
N GLY A 660 37.46 -37.37 21.47
CA GLY A 660 38.15 -38.65 21.26
C GLY A 660 37.31 -39.88 21.53
N TYR A 661 36.09 -39.74 22.06
CA TYR A 661 35.16 -40.85 22.24
C TYR A 661 34.51 -41.27 20.90
N PRO A 662 33.98 -42.50 20.78
CA PRO A 662 33.25 -42.93 19.60
C PRO A 662 32.11 -41.95 19.26
N TYR A 663 31.87 -41.69 17.98
CA TYR A 663 30.79 -40.83 17.55
C TYR A 663 30.02 -41.41 16.36
N LEU A 664 28.78 -40.97 16.19
CA LEU A 664 27.89 -41.46 15.14
C LEU A 664 28.16 -40.74 13.81
N ARG A 665 28.41 -41.49 12.74
CA ARG A 665 28.79 -40.92 11.42
C ARG A 665 27.67 -40.16 10.73
N ASN A 666 26.42 -40.56 10.97
CA ASN A 666 25.24 -40.05 10.27
C ASN A 666 24.50 -38.95 11.05
N THR A 667 25.14 -38.42 12.09
CA THR A 667 24.61 -37.28 12.84
C THR A 667 25.70 -36.19 12.94
N PRO A 668 25.30 -34.91 13.02
CA PRO A 668 26.21 -33.82 13.38
C PRO A 668 26.99 -34.14 14.66
N GLN A 669 28.18 -33.55 14.79
CA GLN A 669 29.11 -33.77 15.90
C GLN A 669 29.49 -32.46 16.56
#